data_AF-A0A4U6VKY2-F1
#
_entry.id   AF-A0A4U6VKY2-F1
#
_cell.length_a   1.000
_cell.length_b   1.000
_cell.length_c   1.000
_cell.angle_alpha   90.00
_cell.angle_beta   90.00
_cell.angle_gamma   90.00
#
_symmetry.space_group_name_H-M   'P 1'
#
loop_
_entity.id
_entity.type
_entity.pdbx_description
1 polymer ?
#
loop_
_entity_poly.entity_id
_entity_poly.type
_entity_poly.pdbx_seq_one_letter_code
_entity_poly.pdbx_strand_id
1 'polypeptide(L)'
;MAEYRLGVQLHGHADDVRGICVCGDAGIATSSRDRTVKFWTRNPEKESEYVLSKTLAGHSSFVGPLAWIPPSDRFPEGGIVSGGMDTFIFLWDLHKGEVVETMKGHNSQVTGLAVDTNGDIISSSMDCTVRRWRNGNAIEVWEAHKVAVQTVLKLPTGELFTGSSDSTIKLWKGRTCIQTFSGHADTVRCLAEMPGLGILSASHDSTVKLWALTGQPLLEMIGHSSLVYSVDAHSSGLIASGSEDRSLKIWKDGVCVQSIEHPGCIWDVKFLENGDIVTACSDGTARIWTTHANRFCSDEELAAYTDLISQYTLSRKTVGGLKLMDLPGVEALQVPGTSDGQTLIVREGDNGVAYSWNSAELKWDKIGEVVDGPGDAAQGQVHDGVRYDFVFNVDIGDGEPIRKLPYNRSDDPYAVADKWLLKENLPLTYRQQVVEFILQNSGQNNFVPDPSFRDPYTGANAYVPGGQPSSSNGNAPKQIFKHIPKSGMLSFETAQFDGILKKVTEFNTTLSSDSEQKQLSLSEAEMSRLPAIVKVLKETSFYHTSKLADADMALLVKILKSWPSKMMFPVIDFLRMFVLHPDGAALLLKTIETENDVLMETLRKAVAPPVQPANLLTILKALTNLFDNSCLHQWLRTHSAEIIDSMSNCKSSFSKNAHLAYATLLLNYAVLSIESKDEQSQAQILSAALEIAEDDTQDFDSKYRALVAIGSLMQKGNVKSLALDLDVKSVASSAKASMDSKIAEVGADIELLTR
;
A
#
# COMPACT_ATOMS: atom_id res chain seq x y z
N MET A 1 -8.04 -10.82 -25.50
CA MET A 1 -9.00 -11.52 -24.62
C MET A 1 -10.30 -10.73 -24.68
N ALA A 2 -11.47 -11.36 -24.62
CA ALA A 2 -12.71 -10.58 -24.50
C ALA A 2 -12.74 -9.88 -23.14
N GLU A 3 -13.12 -8.61 -23.10
CA GLU A 3 -13.18 -7.82 -21.87
C GLU A 3 -14.48 -8.07 -21.12
N TYR A 4 -14.41 -8.17 -19.80
CA TYR A 4 -15.57 -8.21 -18.92
C TYR A 4 -16.26 -6.84 -18.91
N ARG A 5 -17.58 -6.83 -19.10
CA ARG A 5 -18.42 -5.63 -19.01
C ARG A 5 -19.62 -5.90 -18.11
N LEU A 6 -20.22 -4.82 -17.63
CA LEU A 6 -21.39 -4.91 -16.76
C LEU A 6 -22.53 -5.61 -17.50
N GLY A 7 -23.02 -6.71 -16.91
CA GLY A 7 -24.18 -7.42 -17.40
C GLY A 7 -25.41 -7.14 -16.55
N VAL A 8 -25.31 -7.38 -15.23
CA VAL A 8 -26.47 -7.30 -14.32
C VAL A 8 -26.10 -6.59 -13.02
N GLN A 9 -27.03 -5.81 -12.47
CA GLN A 9 -26.95 -5.25 -11.12
C GLN A 9 -28.06 -5.82 -10.24
N LEU A 10 -27.67 -6.47 -9.14
CA LEU A 10 -28.56 -7.11 -8.17
C LEU A 10 -28.88 -6.13 -7.04
N HIS A 11 -29.91 -5.31 -7.25
CA HIS A 11 -30.38 -4.33 -6.27
C HIS A 11 -31.36 -4.98 -5.29
N GLY A 12 -31.10 -4.85 -3.99
CA GLY A 12 -32.06 -5.29 -2.98
C GLY A 12 -31.59 -5.28 -1.54
N HIS A 13 -30.27 -5.25 -1.28
CA HIS A 13 -29.73 -5.02 0.04
C HIS A 13 -29.78 -3.54 0.40
N ALA A 14 -29.92 -3.24 1.70
CA ALA A 14 -30.00 -1.86 2.21
C ALA A 14 -28.66 -1.32 2.74
N ASP A 15 -27.63 -2.16 2.76
CA ASP A 15 -26.29 -1.90 3.32
C ASP A 15 -25.27 -2.82 2.61
N ASP A 16 -23.97 -2.66 2.86
CA ASP A 16 -22.85 -3.38 2.24
C ASP A 16 -23.19 -4.85 1.93
N VAL A 17 -23.01 -5.27 0.66
CA VAL A 17 -23.03 -6.70 0.32
C VAL A 17 -21.66 -7.29 0.68
N ARG A 18 -21.64 -8.31 1.54
CA ARG A 18 -20.43 -8.80 2.20
C ARG A 18 -19.90 -10.13 1.68
N GLY A 19 -20.79 -11.03 1.26
CA GLY A 19 -20.43 -12.37 0.83
C GLY A 19 -21.29 -12.85 -0.33
N ILE A 20 -20.70 -13.70 -1.16
CA ILE A 20 -21.33 -14.33 -2.32
C ILE A 20 -21.19 -15.84 -2.18
N CYS A 21 -22.27 -16.56 -2.48
CA CYS A 21 -22.22 -18.00 -2.65
C CYS A 21 -22.87 -18.39 -3.97
N VAL A 22 -22.10 -19.04 -4.84
CA VAL A 22 -22.58 -19.59 -6.10
C VAL A 22 -23.24 -20.93 -5.82
N CYS A 23 -24.52 -21.06 -6.16
CA CYS A 23 -25.37 -22.20 -5.80
C CYS A 23 -25.59 -23.13 -6.99
N GLY A 24 -24.55 -23.33 -7.81
CA GLY A 24 -24.66 -24.00 -9.12
C GLY A 24 -25.69 -23.32 -10.02
N ASP A 25 -26.44 -24.13 -10.77
CA ASP A 25 -27.53 -23.65 -11.63
C ASP A 25 -28.74 -23.07 -10.87
N ALA A 26 -28.85 -23.31 -9.55
CA ALA A 26 -29.98 -22.83 -8.77
C ALA A 26 -29.99 -21.30 -8.64
N GLY A 27 -28.81 -20.67 -8.60
CA GLY A 27 -28.70 -19.22 -8.49
C GLY A 27 -27.51 -18.73 -7.69
N ILE A 28 -27.63 -17.53 -7.14
CA ILE A 28 -26.60 -16.84 -6.37
C ILE A 28 -27.21 -16.43 -5.02
N ALA A 29 -26.49 -16.65 -3.93
CA ALA A 29 -26.84 -16.09 -2.63
C ALA A 29 -25.90 -14.93 -2.27
N THR A 30 -26.43 -13.85 -1.73
CA THR A 30 -25.67 -12.69 -1.24
C THR A 30 -26.01 -12.40 0.21
N SER A 31 -25.01 -12.04 1.01
CA SER A 31 -25.17 -11.64 2.42
C SER A 31 -24.84 -10.17 2.61
N SER A 32 -25.40 -9.52 3.63
CA SER A 32 -25.18 -8.09 3.87
C SER A 32 -25.12 -7.69 5.34
N ARG A 33 -24.55 -6.50 5.59
CA ARG A 33 -24.66 -5.79 6.87
C ARG A 33 -26.10 -5.44 7.25
N ASP A 34 -27.03 -5.46 6.30
CA ASP A 34 -28.46 -5.29 6.57
C ASP A 34 -29.10 -6.46 7.34
N ARG A 35 -28.29 -7.48 7.66
CA ARG A 35 -28.62 -8.68 8.45
C ARG A 35 -29.38 -9.76 7.68
N THR A 36 -29.46 -9.62 6.36
CA THR A 36 -30.19 -10.56 5.50
C THR A 36 -29.26 -11.35 4.59
N VAL A 37 -29.77 -12.50 4.14
CA VAL A 37 -29.27 -13.21 2.97
C VAL A 37 -30.33 -13.13 1.89
N LYS A 38 -29.94 -12.83 0.66
CA LYS A 38 -30.83 -12.79 -0.51
C LYS A 38 -30.44 -13.87 -1.50
N PHE A 39 -31.44 -14.56 -2.04
CA PHE A 39 -31.25 -15.59 -3.05
C PHE A 39 -31.80 -15.12 -4.39
N TRP A 40 -30.96 -15.15 -5.41
CA TRP A 40 -31.22 -14.63 -6.74
C TRP A 40 -31.24 -15.79 -7.75
N THR A 41 -32.34 -15.92 -8.47
CA THR A 41 -32.51 -16.94 -9.52
C THR A 41 -32.44 -16.29 -10.89
N ARG A 42 -31.90 -16.99 -11.87
CA ARG A 42 -31.86 -16.50 -13.26
C ARG A 42 -33.28 -16.43 -13.83
N ASN A 43 -33.60 -15.38 -14.58
CA ASN A 43 -34.88 -15.26 -15.27
C ASN A 43 -34.89 -16.23 -16.47
N PRO A 44 -35.80 -17.22 -16.54
CA PRO A 44 -35.86 -18.18 -17.65
C PRO A 44 -36.21 -17.53 -18.99
N GLU A 45 -36.94 -16.41 -18.98
CA GLU A 45 -37.41 -15.73 -20.19
C GLU A 45 -36.39 -14.73 -20.73
N LYS A 46 -35.47 -14.26 -19.87
CA LYS A 46 -34.41 -13.32 -20.21
C LYS A 46 -33.12 -13.69 -19.50
N GLU A 47 -32.28 -14.44 -20.22
CA GLU A 47 -31.01 -14.97 -19.73
C GLU A 47 -30.02 -13.94 -19.17
N SER A 48 -30.20 -12.66 -19.49
CA SER A 48 -29.44 -11.52 -18.99
C SER A 48 -30.02 -10.91 -17.71
N GLU A 49 -30.98 -11.56 -17.06
CA GLU A 49 -31.63 -11.04 -15.85
C GLU A 49 -31.59 -12.05 -14.71
N TYR A 50 -31.53 -11.52 -13.50
CA TYR A 50 -31.67 -12.25 -12.25
C TYR A 50 -32.79 -11.60 -11.44
N VAL A 51 -33.58 -12.42 -10.76
CA VAL A 51 -34.70 -11.99 -9.93
C VAL A 51 -34.47 -12.40 -8.49
N LEU A 52 -34.83 -11.52 -7.55
CA LEU A 52 -34.82 -11.83 -6.13
C LEU A 52 -35.91 -12.86 -5.83
N SER A 53 -35.50 -14.08 -5.49
CA SER A 53 -36.42 -15.19 -5.19
C SER A 53 -36.78 -15.25 -3.71
N LYS A 54 -35.79 -15.10 -2.82
CA LYS A 54 -35.99 -15.18 -1.36
C LYS A 54 -35.18 -14.10 -0.62
N THR A 55 -35.73 -13.62 0.49
CA THR A 55 -35.00 -12.86 1.52
C THR A 55 -35.07 -13.65 2.83
N LEU A 56 -33.91 -14.08 3.31
CA LEU A 56 -33.73 -14.86 4.53
C LEU A 56 -33.28 -13.91 5.63
N ALA A 57 -34.13 -13.70 6.63
CA ALA A 57 -33.90 -12.78 7.73
C ALA A 57 -33.96 -13.54 9.06
N GLY A 58 -32.97 -13.32 9.92
CA GLY A 58 -32.87 -14.02 11.20
C GLY A 58 -31.64 -13.67 12.01
N HIS A 59 -30.54 -13.26 11.37
CA HIS A 59 -29.38 -12.74 12.09
C HIS A 59 -29.71 -11.44 12.81
N SER A 60 -29.15 -11.28 14.00
CA SER A 60 -29.32 -10.05 14.80
C SER A 60 -28.28 -8.98 14.46
N SER A 61 -27.24 -9.36 13.72
CA SER A 61 -26.16 -8.49 13.25
C SER A 61 -25.69 -8.89 11.84
N PHE A 62 -24.59 -8.29 11.37
CA PHE A 62 -24.11 -8.40 10.00
C PHE A 62 -23.91 -9.85 9.58
N VAL A 63 -24.29 -10.18 8.35
CA VAL A 63 -24.04 -11.51 7.77
C VAL A 63 -22.81 -11.43 6.87
N GLY A 64 -21.89 -12.38 7.05
CA GLY A 64 -20.63 -12.43 6.32
C GLY A 64 -20.57 -13.67 5.42
N PRO A 65 -19.90 -14.75 5.86
CA PRO A 65 -19.68 -15.92 5.03
C PRO A 65 -20.99 -16.66 4.72
N LEU A 66 -21.01 -17.30 3.55
CA LEU A 66 -22.09 -18.14 3.06
C LEU A 66 -21.52 -19.48 2.54
N ALA A 67 -22.30 -20.55 2.62
CA ALA A 67 -21.99 -21.81 1.97
C ALA A 67 -23.25 -22.50 1.42
N TRP A 68 -23.08 -23.29 0.35
CA TRP A 68 -24.15 -23.96 -0.36
C TRP A 68 -24.25 -25.44 0.02
N ILE A 69 -25.48 -25.91 0.24
CA ILE A 69 -25.83 -27.32 0.29
C ILE A 69 -26.68 -27.63 -0.94
N PRO A 70 -26.22 -28.48 -1.88
CA PRO A 70 -26.95 -28.76 -3.11
C PRO A 70 -28.28 -29.50 -2.84
N PRO A 71 -29.19 -29.48 -3.82
CA PRO A 71 -30.45 -30.20 -3.74
C PRO A 71 -30.28 -31.67 -3.35
N SER A 72 -31.13 -32.13 -2.43
CA SER A 72 -31.17 -33.50 -1.91
C SER A 72 -32.57 -33.84 -1.38
N ASP A 73 -32.80 -35.10 -0.99
CA ASP A 73 -34.07 -35.51 -0.36
C ASP A 73 -34.42 -34.67 0.87
N ARG A 74 -33.41 -34.18 1.61
CA ARG A 74 -33.59 -33.31 2.77
C ARG A 74 -33.89 -31.86 2.38
N PHE A 75 -33.25 -31.39 1.32
CA PHE A 75 -33.35 -30.00 0.84
C PHE A 75 -33.66 -30.00 -0.66
N PRO A 76 -34.93 -30.11 -1.07
CA PRO A 76 -35.28 -30.26 -2.50
C PRO A 76 -34.85 -29.08 -3.38
N GLU A 77 -34.80 -27.87 -2.83
CA GLU A 77 -34.29 -26.67 -3.51
C GLU A 77 -32.88 -26.28 -3.02
N GLY A 78 -32.22 -27.15 -2.29
CA GLY A 78 -30.95 -26.89 -1.61
C GLY A 78 -31.08 -26.08 -0.32
N GLY A 79 -29.95 -25.85 0.33
CA GLY A 79 -29.87 -25.15 1.61
C GLY A 79 -28.72 -24.16 1.63
N ILE A 80 -28.87 -23.08 2.40
CA ILE A 80 -27.83 -22.07 2.59
C ILE A 80 -27.34 -22.15 4.03
N VAL A 81 -26.03 -22.04 4.22
CA VAL A 81 -25.43 -21.83 5.53
C VAL A 81 -24.95 -20.39 5.59
N SER A 82 -25.30 -19.65 6.64
CA SER A 82 -24.84 -18.27 6.85
C SER A 82 -24.21 -18.08 8.21
N GLY A 83 -23.13 -17.31 8.27
CA GLY A 83 -22.44 -16.94 9.51
C GLY A 83 -22.50 -15.43 9.75
N GLY A 84 -22.65 -15.02 11.00
CA GLY A 84 -22.83 -13.63 11.37
C GLY A 84 -21.82 -13.05 12.36
N MET A 85 -21.80 -11.72 12.44
CA MET A 85 -21.18 -10.94 13.52
C MET A 85 -21.82 -11.22 14.88
N ASP A 86 -23.07 -11.69 14.87
CA ASP A 86 -23.79 -12.13 16.06
C ASP A 86 -23.31 -13.48 16.60
N THR A 87 -22.25 -14.07 16.02
CA THR A 87 -21.64 -15.36 16.38
C THR A 87 -22.46 -16.61 16.02
N PHE A 88 -23.66 -16.42 15.46
CA PHE A 88 -24.52 -17.52 15.07
C PHE A 88 -24.16 -18.04 13.68
N ILE A 89 -24.48 -19.32 13.47
CA ILE A 89 -24.54 -19.91 12.13
C ILE A 89 -25.94 -20.48 11.95
N PHE A 90 -26.59 -20.14 10.84
CA PHE A 90 -27.90 -20.65 10.47
C PHE A 90 -27.80 -21.54 9.25
N LEU A 91 -28.54 -22.66 9.28
CA LEU A 91 -28.84 -23.47 8.10
C LEU A 91 -30.27 -23.18 7.69
N TRP A 92 -30.43 -22.69 6.46
CA TRP A 92 -31.70 -22.32 5.84
C TRP A 92 -32.14 -23.40 4.86
N ASP A 93 -33.40 -23.79 4.94
CA ASP A 93 -34.08 -24.58 3.92
C ASP A 93 -34.64 -23.61 2.87
N LEU A 94 -34.13 -23.62 1.64
CA LEU A 94 -34.55 -22.64 0.61
C LEU A 94 -36.00 -22.83 0.15
N HIS A 95 -36.49 -24.08 0.14
CA HIS A 95 -37.86 -24.37 -0.24
C HIS A 95 -38.84 -23.71 0.74
N LYS A 96 -38.57 -23.86 2.04
CA LYS A 96 -39.39 -23.27 3.11
C LYS A 96 -39.09 -21.80 3.36
N GLY A 97 -37.87 -21.35 3.12
CA GLY A 97 -37.39 -20.00 3.47
C GLY A 97 -37.19 -19.79 4.98
N GLU A 98 -36.93 -20.87 5.73
CA GLU A 98 -36.86 -20.85 7.21
C GLU A 98 -35.53 -21.42 7.71
N VAL A 99 -35.13 -21.01 8.91
CA VAL A 99 -33.99 -21.59 9.63
C VAL A 99 -34.37 -22.98 10.15
N VAL A 100 -33.65 -24.02 9.74
CA VAL A 100 -33.85 -25.38 10.22
C VAL A 100 -32.84 -25.82 11.27
N GLU A 101 -31.64 -25.22 11.30
CA GLU A 101 -30.67 -25.42 12.36
C GLU A 101 -30.04 -24.10 12.80
N THR A 102 -29.81 -23.96 14.10
CA THR A 102 -29.08 -22.85 14.71
C THR A 102 -27.90 -23.39 15.48
N MET A 103 -26.70 -23.05 15.04
CA MET A 103 -25.44 -23.44 15.68
C MET A 103 -24.94 -22.28 16.54
N LYS A 104 -24.77 -22.56 17.84
CA LYS A 104 -24.29 -21.59 18.84
C LYS A 104 -23.01 -22.11 19.47
N GLY A 105 -21.98 -21.29 19.55
CA GLY A 105 -20.78 -21.66 20.30
C GLY A 105 -19.52 -20.85 20.03
N HIS A 106 -19.42 -20.15 18.90
CA HIS A 106 -18.34 -19.19 18.69
C HIS A 106 -18.47 -18.00 19.65
N ASN A 107 -17.34 -17.46 20.08
CA ASN A 107 -17.29 -16.32 21.02
C ASN A 107 -17.10 -14.97 20.30
N SER A 108 -16.94 -14.99 18.98
CA SER A 108 -16.76 -13.81 18.15
C SER A 108 -17.30 -14.09 16.73
N GLN A 109 -17.21 -13.10 15.85
CA GLN A 109 -17.75 -13.15 14.49
C GLN A 109 -17.33 -14.42 13.75
N VAL A 110 -18.28 -15.03 13.04
CA VAL A 110 -18.03 -16.11 12.08
C VAL A 110 -17.53 -15.50 10.77
N THR A 111 -16.40 -15.99 10.27
CA THR A 111 -15.64 -15.36 9.18
C THR A 111 -15.51 -16.23 7.94
N GLY A 112 -15.63 -17.55 8.09
CA GLY A 112 -15.59 -18.51 6.99
C GLY A 112 -16.51 -19.69 7.25
N LEU A 113 -17.03 -20.27 6.16
CA LEU A 113 -17.88 -21.44 6.16
C LEU A 113 -17.48 -22.40 5.03
N ALA A 114 -17.57 -23.69 5.31
CA ALA A 114 -17.46 -24.75 4.31
C ALA A 114 -18.41 -25.89 4.65
N VAL A 115 -18.83 -26.64 3.64
CA VAL A 115 -19.67 -27.84 3.79
C VAL A 115 -18.85 -29.05 3.39
N ASP A 116 -18.82 -30.06 4.24
CA ASP A 116 -18.17 -31.33 3.98
C ASP A 116 -19.13 -32.29 3.24
N THR A 117 -18.58 -33.29 2.56
CA THR A 117 -19.34 -34.22 1.70
C THR A 117 -20.39 -35.04 2.45
N ASN A 118 -20.24 -35.18 3.77
CA ASN A 118 -21.19 -35.85 4.65
C ASN A 118 -22.29 -34.91 5.19
N GLY A 119 -22.31 -33.64 4.78
CA GLY A 119 -23.24 -32.62 5.24
C GLY A 119 -22.84 -31.92 6.55
N ASP A 120 -21.66 -32.21 7.11
CA ASP A 120 -21.14 -31.45 8.24
C ASP A 120 -20.77 -30.03 7.80
N ILE A 121 -21.00 -29.07 8.68
CA ILE A 121 -20.65 -27.67 8.46
C ILE A 121 -19.32 -27.40 9.19
N ILE A 122 -18.40 -26.70 8.54
CA ILE A 122 -17.15 -26.24 9.12
C ILE A 122 -17.17 -24.72 9.16
N SER A 123 -16.84 -24.12 10.31
CA SER A 123 -16.81 -22.67 10.48
C SER A 123 -15.51 -22.18 11.09
N SER A 124 -15.04 -21.02 10.65
CA SER A 124 -13.94 -20.27 11.27
C SER A 124 -14.44 -18.98 11.92
N SER A 125 -13.70 -18.47 12.91
CA SER A 125 -14.09 -17.26 13.64
C SER A 125 -12.90 -16.41 14.09
N MET A 126 -13.22 -15.13 14.36
CA MET A 126 -12.34 -14.19 15.05
C MET A 126 -11.97 -14.63 16.47
N ASP A 127 -12.65 -15.63 17.05
CA ASP A 127 -12.29 -16.24 18.32
C ASP A 127 -11.08 -17.20 18.25
N CYS A 128 -10.35 -17.20 17.12
CA CYS A 128 -9.19 -18.03 16.83
C CYS A 128 -9.50 -19.53 16.62
N THR A 129 -10.78 -19.92 16.65
CA THR A 129 -11.18 -21.33 16.53
C THR A 129 -11.79 -21.67 15.17
N VAL A 130 -11.69 -22.96 14.85
CA VAL A 130 -12.48 -23.60 13.80
C VAL A 130 -13.32 -24.70 14.44
N ARG A 131 -14.57 -24.82 13.99
CA ARG A 131 -15.54 -25.78 14.53
C ARG A 131 -16.14 -26.63 13.43
N ARG A 132 -16.43 -27.88 13.76
CA ARG A 132 -17.22 -28.79 12.93
C ARG A 132 -18.56 -29.05 13.60
N TRP A 133 -19.62 -28.94 12.83
CA TRP A 133 -21.00 -29.04 13.28
C TRP A 133 -21.72 -30.19 12.58
N ARG A 134 -22.55 -30.90 13.36
CA ARG A 134 -23.45 -31.94 12.85
C ARG A 134 -24.78 -31.81 13.55
N ASN A 135 -25.86 -31.71 12.76
CA ASN A 135 -27.23 -31.58 13.27
C ASN A 135 -27.34 -30.45 14.32
N GLY A 136 -26.83 -29.26 14.00
CA GLY A 136 -26.82 -28.08 14.87
C GLY A 136 -25.83 -28.09 16.05
N ASN A 137 -25.12 -29.19 16.30
CA ASN A 137 -24.24 -29.35 17.46
C ASN A 137 -22.76 -29.32 17.08
N ALA A 138 -21.93 -28.63 17.88
CA ALA A 138 -20.48 -28.66 17.70
C ALA A 138 -19.93 -30.03 18.11
N ILE A 139 -19.42 -30.79 17.14
CA ILE A 139 -18.79 -32.10 17.38
C ILE A 139 -17.27 -31.99 17.51
N GLU A 140 -16.68 -30.94 16.96
CA GLU A 140 -15.27 -30.63 17.13
C GLU A 140 -15.00 -29.13 17.26
N VAL A 141 -13.98 -28.78 18.05
CA VAL A 141 -13.48 -27.42 18.24
C VAL A 141 -11.95 -27.48 18.21
N TRP A 142 -11.34 -26.64 17.38
CA TRP A 142 -9.89 -26.58 17.17
C TRP A 142 -9.42 -25.15 17.42
N GLU A 143 -8.39 -24.97 18.25
CA GLU A 143 -7.61 -23.73 18.27
C GLU A 143 -6.71 -23.72 17.04
N ALA A 144 -7.19 -23.13 15.95
CA ALA A 144 -6.52 -23.24 14.66
C ALA A 144 -5.31 -22.30 14.57
N HIS A 145 -5.46 -21.08 15.05
CA HIS A 145 -4.44 -20.04 15.03
C HIS A 145 -4.32 -19.36 16.40
N LYS A 146 -3.23 -18.61 16.61
CA LYS A 146 -3.05 -17.79 17.83
C LYS A 146 -3.75 -16.43 17.74
N VAL A 147 -4.18 -16.06 16.54
CA VAL A 147 -4.87 -14.83 16.19
C VAL A 147 -6.10 -15.21 15.37
N ALA A 148 -7.00 -14.25 15.22
CA ALA A 148 -8.28 -14.36 14.55
C ALA A 148 -8.20 -15.10 13.19
N VAL A 149 -9.02 -16.14 13.02
CA VAL A 149 -9.11 -16.91 11.77
C VAL A 149 -10.10 -16.20 10.85
N GLN A 150 -9.65 -15.79 9.67
CA GLN A 150 -10.40 -14.95 8.75
C GLN A 150 -11.17 -15.73 7.68
N THR A 151 -10.74 -16.94 7.37
CA THR A 151 -11.34 -17.73 6.29
C THR A 151 -11.04 -19.21 6.45
N VAL A 152 -11.89 -20.03 5.84
CA VAL A 152 -11.72 -21.47 5.75
C VAL A 152 -12.03 -21.90 4.31
N LEU A 153 -11.20 -22.78 3.76
CA LEU A 153 -11.39 -23.37 2.43
C LEU A 153 -11.31 -24.89 2.57
N LYS A 154 -12.32 -25.58 2.05
CA LYS A 154 -12.34 -27.04 1.98
C LYS A 154 -12.24 -27.44 0.51
N LEU A 155 -11.17 -28.16 0.16
CA LEU A 155 -11.03 -28.69 -1.20
C LEU A 155 -11.90 -29.93 -1.41
N PRO A 156 -12.34 -30.21 -2.66
CA PRO A 156 -13.08 -31.43 -3.01
C PRO A 156 -12.32 -32.71 -2.63
N THR A 157 -10.99 -32.66 -2.65
CA THR A 157 -10.08 -33.78 -2.36
C THR A 157 -10.00 -34.18 -0.88
N GLY A 158 -10.43 -33.32 0.06
CA GLY A 158 -10.38 -33.66 1.49
C GLY A 158 -9.69 -32.61 2.36
N GLU A 159 -8.76 -31.85 1.80
CA GLU A 159 -7.92 -30.89 2.49
C GLU A 159 -8.74 -29.70 3.02
N LEU A 160 -8.38 -29.24 4.21
CA LEU A 160 -8.96 -28.06 4.84
C LEU A 160 -7.85 -27.03 5.08
N PHE A 161 -8.07 -25.81 4.62
CA PHE A 161 -7.17 -24.69 4.80
C PHE A 161 -7.82 -23.59 5.64
N THR A 162 -7.00 -22.89 6.41
CA THR A 162 -7.41 -21.71 7.19
C THR A 162 -6.46 -20.55 6.94
N GLY A 163 -7.00 -19.35 6.73
CA GLY A 163 -6.23 -18.10 6.64
C GLY A 163 -6.50 -17.23 7.87
N SER A 164 -5.48 -16.48 8.31
CA SER A 164 -5.51 -15.81 9.61
C SER A 164 -4.89 -14.41 9.58
N SER A 165 -5.26 -13.60 10.58
CA SER A 165 -4.62 -12.32 10.89
C SER A 165 -3.19 -12.45 11.44
N ASP A 166 -2.70 -13.66 11.68
CA ASP A 166 -1.29 -13.91 11.96
C ASP A 166 -0.41 -13.98 10.70
N SER A 167 -0.93 -13.57 9.53
CA SER A 167 -0.29 -13.61 8.20
C SER A 167 0.02 -15.00 7.64
N THR A 168 -0.49 -16.07 8.26
CA THR A 168 -0.24 -17.45 7.82
C THR A 168 -1.49 -18.16 7.28
N ILE A 169 -1.24 -19.17 6.44
CA ILE A 169 -2.25 -20.15 6.03
C ILE A 169 -1.85 -21.51 6.62
N LYS A 170 -2.82 -22.29 7.10
CA LYS A 170 -2.57 -23.64 7.62
C LYS A 170 -3.38 -24.68 6.87
N LEU A 171 -2.75 -25.81 6.57
CA LEU A 171 -3.38 -27.03 6.04
C LEU A 171 -3.63 -28.02 7.18
N TRP A 172 -4.83 -28.58 7.23
CA TRP A 172 -5.31 -29.43 8.30
C TRP A 172 -5.73 -30.82 7.81
N LYS A 173 -5.48 -31.82 8.67
CA LYS A 173 -6.13 -33.14 8.62
C LYS A 173 -6.72 -33.42 9.99
N GLY A 174 -8.04 -33.29 10.08
CA GLY A 174 -8.72 -33.20 11.36
C GLY A 174 -8.17 -32.03 12.19
N ARG A 175 -7.78 -32.29 13.44
CA ARG A 175 -7.26 -31.26 14.37
C ARG A 175 -5.77 -30.99 14.24
N THR A 176 -5.09 -31.70 13.35
CA THR A 176 -3.64 -31.61 13.21
C THR A 176 -3.29 -30.71 12.04
N CYS A 177 -2.55 -29.64 12.33
CA CYS A 177 -1.92 -28.80 11.31
C CYS A 177 -0.79 -29.60 10.67
N ILE A 178 -0.93 -29.91 9.37
CA ILE A 178 0.08 -30.65 8.60
C ILE A 178 1.13 -29.70 8.03
N GLN A 179 0.71 -28.52 7.59
CA GLN A 179 1.60 -27.55 6.96
C GLN A 179 1.20 -26.12 7.31
N THR A 180 2.19 -25.25 7.47
CA THR A 180 2.00 -23.79 7.61
C THR A 180 2.68 -23.09 6.45
N PHE A 181 1.94 -22.22 5.79
CA PHE A 181 2.37 -21.43 4.65
C PHE A 181 2.68 -20.02 5.19
N SER A 182 3.89 -19.54 4.93
CA SER A 182 4.37 -18.24 5.38
C SER A 182 4.90 -17.47 4.18
N GLY A 183 4.49 -16.21 4.05
CA GLY A 183 4.96 -15.33 2.96
C GLY A 183 4.04 -14.16 2.63
N HIS A 184 2.83 -14.09 3.20
CA HIS A 184 2.10 -12.83 3.31
C HIS A 184 2.68 -11.96 4.44
N ALA A 185 2.61 -10.65 4.29
CA ALA A 185 3.12 -9.68 5.27
C ALA A 185 2.02 -9.17 6.23
N ASP A 186 0.76 -9.47 5.94
CA ASP A 186 -0.40 -9.08 6.73
C ASP A 186 -1.49 -10.17 6.64
N THR A 187 -2.65 -9.87 7.22
CA THR A 187 -3.83 -10.71 7.36
C THR A 187 -4.26 -11.36 6.05
N VAL A 188 -4.37 -12.69 6.06
CA VAL A 188 -4.94 -13.45 4.94
C VAL A 188 -6.46 -13.47 5.08
N ARG A 189 -7.17 -12.85 4.13
CA ARG A 189 -8.62 -12.60 4.21
C ARG A 189 -9.50 -13.60 3.49
N CYS A 190 -9.01 -14.20 2.41
CA CYS A 190 -9.76 -15.14 1.61
C CYS A 190 -8.83 -16.20 1.02
N LEU A 191 -9.39 -17.39 0.82
CA LEU A 191 -8.74 -18.51 0.15
C LEU A 191 -9.67 -19.05 -0.94
N ALA A 192 -9.09 -19.46 -2.07
CA ALA A 192 -9.82 -20.13 -3.14
C ALA A 192 -9.01 -21.30 -3.71
N GLU A 193 -9.68 -22.29 -4.28
CA GLU A 193 -9.00 -23.35 -5.03
C GLU A 193 -8.57 -22.81 -6.40
N MET A 194 -7.35 -23.14 -6.83
CA MET A 194 -6.94 -23.02 -8.22
C MET A 194 -6.92 -24.42 -8.84
N PRO A 195 -7.91 -24.77 -9.69
CA PRO A 195 -8.10 -26.13 -10.18
C PRO A 195 -6.81 -26.75 -10.74
N GLY A 196 -6.40 -27.88 -10.16
CA GLY A 196 -5.23 -28.65 -10.59
C GLY A 196 -3.86 -28.04 -10.26
N LEU A 197 -3.80 -26.87 -9.59
CA LEU A 197 -2.55 -26.16 -9.34
C LEU A 197 -2.28 -25.93 -7.85
N GLY A 198 -3.30 -25.61 -7.06
CA GLY A 198 -3.16 -25.41 -5.62
C GLY A 198 -4.21 -24.47 -5.04
N ILE A 199 -3.80 -23.52 -4.20
CA ILE A 199 -4.71 -22.55 -3.56
C ILE A 199 -4.27 -21.12 -3.82
N LEU A 200 -5.23 -20.22 -3.90
CA LEU A 200 -5.04 -18.78 -3.91
C LEU A 200 -5.30 -18.18 -2.54
N SER A 201 -4.65 -17.07 -2.25
CA SER A 201 -4.89 -16.27 -1.06
C SER A 201 -4.92 -14.78 -1.37
N ALA A 202 -5.88 -14.07 -0.78
CA ALA A 202 -5.96 -12.61 -0.79
C ALA A 202 -5.59 -12.06 0.58
N SER A 203 -4.83 -10.97 0.62
CA SER A 203 -4.26 -10.42 1.86
C SER A 203 -4.39 -8.90 1.99
N HIS A 204 -4.33 -8.45 3.25
CA HIS A 204 -4.21 -7.04 3.63
C HIS A 204 -2.87 -6.41 3.23
N ASP A 205 -1.87 -7.20 2.86
CA ASP A 205 -0.63 -6.67 2.27
C ASP A 205 -0.78 -6.20 0.81
N SER A 206 -2.02 -6.08 0.31
CA SER A 206 -2.37 -5.64 -1.04
C SER A 206 -1.99 -6.64 -2.15
N THR A 207 -1.64 -7.89 -1.80
CA THR A 207 -1.26 -8.93 -2.76
C THR A 207 -2.24 -10.09 -2.80
N VAL A 208 -2.23 -10.81 -3.94
CA VAL A 208 -2.80 -12.14 -4.07
C VAL A 208 -1.67 -13.13 -4.37
N LYS A 209 -1.63 -14.28 -3.70
CA LYS A 209 -0.60 -15.31 -3.95
C LYS A 209 -1.24 -16.62 -4.36
N LEU A 210 -0.58 -17.34 -5.27
CA LEU A 210 -0.86 -18.72 -5.62
C LEU A 210 0.15 -19.62 -4.92
N TRP A 211 -0.32 -20.69 -4.30
CA TRP A 211 0.48 -21.63 -3.54
C TRP A 211 0.31 -23.05 -4.06
N ALA A 212 1.41 -23.78 -4.16
CA ALA A 212 1.36 -25.22 -4.24
C ALA A 212 0.90 -25.79 -2.89
N LEU A 213 0.25 -26.96 -2.89
CA LEU A 213 -0.17 -27.65 -1.65
C LEU A 213 1.01 -28.00 -0.72
N THR A 214 2.25 -27.97 -1.24
CA THR A 214 3.48 -28.15 -0.48
C THR A 214 3.82 -26.96 0.44
N GLY A 215 3.18 -25.80 0.27
CA GLY A 215 3.55 -24.57 1.00
C GLY A 215 4.33 -23.56 0.18
N GLN A 216 4.79 -23.93 -1.02
CA GLN A 216 5.63 -23.07 -1.86
C GLN A 216 4.78 -22.02 -2.60
N PRO A 217 5.15 -20.73 -2.54
CA PRO A 217 4.52 -19.71 -3.38
C PRO A 217 4.91 -19.95 -4.86
N LEU A 218 3.91 -20.07 -5.71
CA LEU A 218 4.06 -20.28 -7.15
C LEU A 218 4.00 -18.97 -7.92
N LEU A 219 3.08 -18.07 -7.54
CA LEU A 219 2.92 -16.75 -8.14
C LEU A 219 2.55 -15.73 -7.07
N GLU A 220 2.94 -14.49 -7.30
CA GLU A 220 2.54 -13.32 -6.53
C GLU A 220 1.99 -12.27 -7.49
N MET A 221 0.75 -11.87 -7.25
CA MET A 221 0.00 -10.90 -8.04
C MET A 221 -0.05 -9.58 -7.27
N ILE A 222 0.73 -8.62 -7.75
CA ILE A 222 0.85 -7.27 -7.19
C ILE A 222 0.15 -6.31 -8.15
N GLY A 223 -0.70 -5.43 -7.61
CA GLY A 223 -1.36 -4.40 -8.43
C GLY A 223 -2.55 -3.72 -7.77
N HIS A 224 -3.13 -4.29 -6.71
CA HIS A 224 -4.06 -3.57 -5.86
C HIS A 224 -3.31 -2.51 -5.05
N SER A 225 -3.92 -1.35 -4.84
CA SER A 225 -3.32 -0.23 -4.07
C SER A 225 -3.78 -0.21 -2.61
N SER A 226 -4.56 -1.20 -2.19
CA SER A 226 -5.09 -1.33 -0.84
C SER A 226 -5.44 -2.79 -0.53
N LEU A 227 -6.04 -3.03 0.64
CA LEU A 227 -6.33 -4.34 1.19
C LEU A 227 -7.12 -5.20 0.19
N VAL A 228 -6.69 -6.44 -0.05
CA VAL A 228 -7.44 -7.39 -0.89
C VAL A 228 -8.32 -8.25 0.02
N TYR A 229 -9.62 -8.24 -0.25
CA TYR A 229 -10.60 -8.92 0.60
C TYR A 229 -10.99 -10.29 0.09
N SER A 230 -10.99 -10.48 -1.23
CA SER A 230 -11.43 -11.74 -1.84
C SER A 230 -10.67 -12.07 -3.11
N VAL A 231 -10.57 -13.36 -3.37
CA VAL A 231 -10.02 -13.95 -4.59
C VAL A 231 -10.85 -15.16 -4.99
N ASP A 232 -10.94 -15.42 -6.29
CA ASP A 232 -11.51 -16.65 -6.84
C ASP A 232 -10.82 -17.06 -8.14
N ALA A 233 -10.92 -18.33 -8.51
CA ALA A 233 -10.37 -18.85 -9.76
C ALA A 233 -11.43 -19.51 -10.63
N HIS A 234 -11.22 -19.42 -11.94
CA HIS A 234 -12.00 -20.12 -12.94
C HIS A 234 -11.19 -21.24 -13.58
N SER A 235 -11.88 -22.28 -14.05
CA SER A 235 -11.28 -23.43 -14.75
C SER A 235 -10.48 -23.06 -16.00
N SER A 236 -10.73 -21.87 -16.58
CA SER A 236 -9.96 -21.33 -17.71
C SER A 236 -8.56 -20.82 -17.32
N GLY A 237 -8.21 -20.82 -16.04
CA GLY A 237 -6.97 -20.24 -15.51
C GLY A 237 -7.04 -18.73 -15.25
N LEU A 238 -8.24 -18.13 -15.33
CA LEU A 238 -8.45 -16.75 -14.90
C LEU A 238 -8.63 -16.67 -13.40
N ILE A 239 -8.15 -15.58 -12.81
CA ILE A 239 -8.29 -15.28 -11.39
C ILE A 239 -8.97 -13.93 -11.26
N ALA A 240 -9.85 -13.76 -10.29
CA ALA A 240 -10.52 -12.49 -10.00
C ALA A 240 -10.23 -12.10 -8.54
N SER A 241 -9.96 -10.82 -8.28
CA SER A 241 -9.75 -10.31 -6.92
C SER A 241 -10.49 -8.99 -6.69
N GLY A 242 -11.03 -8.83 -5.48
CA GLY A 242 -11.74 -7.63 -5.03
C GLY A 242 -11.02 -6.95 -3.85
N SER A 243 -10.95 -5.63 -3.89
CA SER A 243 -10.16 -4.83 -2.93
C SER A 243 -10.90 -3.61 -2.38
N GLU A 244 -10.39 -3.10 -1.26
CA GLU A 244 -10.70 -1.78 -0.70
C GLU A 244 -10.37 -0.61 -1.64
N ASP A 245 -9.47 -0.81 -2.59
CA ASP A 245 -9.13 0.19 -3.61
C ASP A 245 -10.25 0.46 -4.64
N ARG A 246 -11.40 -0.22 -4.46
CA ARG A 246 -12.59 -0.15 -5.30
C ARG A 246 -12.42 -0.77 -6.67
N SER A 247 -11.42 -1.63 -6.87
CA SER A 247 -11.22 -2.32 -8.13
C SER A 247 -11.48 -3.82 -8.02
N LEU A 248 -12.13 -4.35 -9.05
CA LEU A 248 -12.09 -5.75 -9.43
C LEU A 248 -10.92 -5.91 -10.40
N LYS A 249 -9.96 -6.78 -10.08
CA LYS A 249 -8.88 -7.14 -11.00
C LYS A 249 -9.06 -8.56 -11.50
N ILE A 250 -8.87 -8.73 -12.81
CA ILE A 250 -8.86 -10.01 -13.48
C ILE A 250 -7.42 -10.31 -13.86
N TRP A 251 -6.92 -11.48 -13.48
CA TRP A 251 -5.55 -11.90 -13.67
C TRP A 251 -5.48 -13.14 -14.55
N LYS A 252 -4.39 -13.21 -15.31
CA LYS A 252 -4.00 -14.37 -16.08
C LYS A 252 -2.50 -14.55 -15.96
N ASP A 253 -2.06 -15.74 -15.57
CA ASP A 253 -0.64 -16.09 -15.45
C ASP A 253 0.16 -15.11 -14.57
N GLY A 254 -0.47 -14.59 -13.51
CA GLY A 254 0.12 -13.62 -12.57
C GLY A 254 0.02 -12.15 -12.99
N VAL A 255 -0.48 -11.85 -14.18
CA VAL A 255 -0.61 -10.49 -14.72
C VAL A 255 -2.06 -10.02 -14.66
N CYS A 256 -2.30 -8.79 -14.17
CA CYS A 256 -3.61 -8.17 -14.24
C CYS A 256 -3.93 -7.82 -15.71
N VAL A 257 -4.91 -8.52 -16.29
CA VAL A 257 -5.34 -8.33 -17.69
C VAL A 257 -6.48 -7.34 -17.82
N GLN A 258 -7.19 -7.04 -16.73
CA GLN A 258 -8.25 -6.05 -16.71
C GLN A 258 -8.52 -5.54 -15.28
N SER A 259 -8.85 -4.27 -15.15
CA SER A 259 -9.24 -3.63 -13.88
C SER A 259 -10.57 -2.90 -14.07
N ILE A 260 -11.54 -3.14 -13.19
CA ILE A 260 -12.89 -2.57 -13.27
C ILE A 260 -13.20 -1.85 -11.95
N GLU A 261 -13.40 -0.54 -12.02
CA GLU A 261 -13.71 0.29 -10.85
C GLU A 261 -15.15 0.09 -10.38
N HIS A 262 -15.38 0.21 -9.07
CA HIS A 262 -16.67 0.10 -8.41
C HIS A 262 -16.94 1.35 -7.55
N PRO A 263 -18.22 1.64 -7.26
CA PRO A 263 -18.63 2.71 -6.35
C PRO A 263 -18.43 2.34 -4.87
N GLY A 264 -17.26 1.81 -4.50
CA GLY A 264 -16.97 1.38 -3.14
C GLY A 264 -16.09 0.14 -3.05
N CYS A 265 -15.83 -0.30 -1.82
CA CYS A 265 -14.99 -1.47 -1.54
C CYS A 265 -15.65 -2.73 -2.10
N ILE A 266 -14.84 -3.64 -2.64
CA ILE A 266 -15.31 -4.97 -3.07
C ILE A 266 -14.98 -5.97 -1.98
N TRP A 267 -16.01 -6.49 -1.32
CA TRP A 267 -15.88 -7.40 -0.18
C TRP A 267 -15.70 -8.85 -0.60
N ASP A 268 -16.36 -9.26 -1.69
CA ASP A 268 -16.29 -10.62 -2.20
C ASP A 268 -16.36 -10.68 -3.73
N VAL A 269 -15.73 -11.70 -4.30
CA VAL A 269 -15.72 -12.00 -5.72
C VAL A 269 -15.81 -13.51 -5.95
N LYS A 270 -16.64 -13.93 -6.90
CA LYS A 270 -16.80 -15.33 -7.29
C LYS A 270 -17.00 -15.47 -8.80
N PHE A 271 -16.41 -16.50 -9.39
CA PHE A 271 -16.76 -16.92 -10.74
C PHE A 271 -18.04 -17.75 -10.74
N LEU A 272 -18.87 -17.52 -11.75
CA LEU A 272 -19.95 -18.44 -12.13
C LEU A 272 -19.38 -19.53 -13.03
N GLU A 273 -20.08 -20.67 -13.12
CA GLU A 273 -19.66 -21.81 -13.97
C GLU A 273 -19.56 -21.45 -15.45
N ASN A 274 -20.30 -20.43 -15.90
CA ASN A 274 -20.26 -19.91 -17.26
C ASN A 274 -19.08 -18.94 -17.52
N GLY A 275 -18.22 -18.70 -16.52
CA GLY A 275 -17.07 -17.81 -16.61
C GLY A 275 -17.34 -16.33 -16.33
N ASP A 276 -18.59 -15.95 -16.03
CA ASP A 276 -18.90 -14.60 -15.53
C ASP A 276 -18.38 -14.39 -14.11
N ILE A 277 -18.24 -13.13 -13.71
CA ILE A 277 -17.76 -12.75 -12.38
C ILE A 277 -18.87 -12.04 -11.61
N VAL A 278 -19.09 -12.42 -10.36
CA VAL A 278 -19.97 -11.73 -9.43
C VAL A 278 -19.14 -10.96 -8.42
N THR A 279 -19.45 -9.69 -8.19
CA THR A 279 -18.83 -8.85 -7.14
C THR A 279 -19.85 -8.38 -6.11
N ALA A 280 -19.42 -8.28 -4.86
CA ALA A 280 -20.21 -7.76 -3.74
C ALA A 280 -19.58 -6.47 -3.24
N CYS A 281 -20.32 -5.36 -3.30
CA CYS A 281 -19.79 -4.03 -3.06
C CYS A 281 -20.40 -3.38 -1.81
N SER A 282 -19.64 -2.47 -1.19
CA SER A 282 -20.07 -1.66 -0.05
C SER A 282 -21.22 -0.70 -0.37
N ASP A 283 -21.54 -0.48 -1.64
CA ASP A 283 -22.70 0.34 -2.05
C ASP A 283 -24.05 -0.39 -1.91
N GLY A 284 -24.04 -1.60 -1.34
CA GLY A 284 -25.25 -2.42 -1.16
C GLY A 284 -25.70 -3.16 -2.43
N THR A 285 -24.88 -3.17 -3.48
CA THR A 285 -25.21 -3.83 -4.75
C THR A 285 -24.21 -4.95 -5.08
N ALA A 286 -24.72 -6.11 -5.49
CA ALA A 286 -23.92 -7.13 -6.15
C ALA A 286 -24.02 -6.98 -7.68
N ARG A 287 -22.94 -7.25 -8.41
CA ARG A 287 -22.89 -7.04 -9.87
C ARG A 287 -22.34 -8.26 -10.58
N ILE A 288 -22.87 -8.54 -11.77
CA ILE A 288 -22.41 -9.63 -12.64
C ILE A 288 -21.74 -9.03 -13.86
N TRP A 289 -20.51 -9.47 -14.12
CA TRP A 289 -19.65 -9.06 -15.21
C TRP A 289 -19.51 -10.20 -16.20
N THR A 290 -19.67 -9.91 -17.48
CA THR A 290 -19.65 -10.92 -18.54
C THR A 290 -18.80 -10.48 -19.72
N THR A 291 -18.24 -11.43 -20.44
CA THR A 291 -17.55 -11.20 -21.73
C THR A 291 -18.49 -11.37 -22.92
N HIS A 292 -19.73 -11.81 -22.69
CA HIS A 292 -20.69 -12.12 -23.73
C HIS A 292 -21.56 -10.92 -24.07
N ALA A 293 -21.39 -10.39 -25.30
CA ALA A 293 -22.03 -9.15 -25.72
C ALA A 293 -23.57 -9.16 -25.69
N ASN A 294 -24.20 -10.32 -25.84
CA ASN A 294 -25.65 -10.48 -25.75
C ASN A 294 -26.20 -10.37 -24.32
N ARG A 295 -25.32 -10.26 -23.32
CA ARG A 295 -25.67 -10.17 -21.89
C ARG A 295 -25.15 -8.89 -21.24
N PHE A 296 -24.64 -7.95 -22.03
CA PHE A 296 -24.34 -6.61 -21.54
C PHE A 296 -25.63 -5.91 -21.13
N CYS A 297 -25.53 -5.05 -20.13
CA CYS A 297 -26.61 -4.13 -19.79
C CYS A 297 -26.87 -3.14 -20.94
N SER A 298 -27.99 -2.44 -20.87
CA SER A 298 -28.29 -1.35 -21.81
C SER A 298 -27.28 -0.19 -21.70
N ASP A 299 -27.18 0.63 -22.74
CA ASP A 299 -26.32 1.82 -22.74
C ASP A 299 -26.76 2.81 -21.64
N GLU A 300 -28.06 2.90 -21.36
CA GLU A 300 -28.60 3.72 -20.29
C GLU A 300 -28.13 3.24 -18.90
N GLU A 301 -28.15 1.93 -18.65
CA GLU A 301 -27.66 1.34 -17.39
C GLU A 301 -26.15 1.51 -17.24
N LEU A 302 -25.39 1.39 -18.34
CA LEU A 302 -23.96 1.60 -18.34
C LEU A 302 -23.60 3.07 -18.07
N ALA A 303 -24.36 4.01 -18.64
CA ALA A 303 -24.20 5.44 -18.35
C ALA A 303 -24.50 5.73 -16.87
N ALA A 304 -25.61 5.19 -16.34
CA ALA A 304 -25.98 5.36 -14.93
C ALA A 304 -24.92 4.79 -13.98
N TYR A 305 -24.33 3.64 -14.32
CA TYR A 305 -23.22 3.06 -13.55
C TYR A 305 -21.96 3.93 -13.59
N THR A 306 -21.65 4.50 -14.76
CA THR A 306 -20.52 5.42 -14.95
C THR A 306 -20.70 6.70 -14.13
N ASP A 307 -21.92 7.24 -14.11
CA ASP A 307 -22.29 8.40 -13.30
C ASP A 307 -22.18 8.08 -11.81
N LEU A 308 -22.60 6.88 -11.39
CA LEU A 308 -22.48 6.42 -10.00
C LEU A 308 -21.02 6.35 -9.55
N ILE A 309 -20.12 5.82 -10.37
CA ILE A 309 -18.67 5.81 -10.08
C ILE A 309 -18.16 7.25 -9.94
N SER A 310 -18.52 8.12 -10.89
CA SER A 310 -18.12 9.53 -10.87
C SER A 310 -18.58 10.22 -9.58
N GLN A 311 -19.84 10.03 -9.17
CA GLN A 311 -20.38 10.56 -7.93
C GLN A 311 -19.64 10.04 -6.69
N TYR A 312 -19.29 8.75 -6.67
CA TYR A 312 -18.51 8.16 -5.58
C TYR A 312 -17.08 8.69 -5.51
N THR A 313 -16.46 8.89 -6.67
CA THR A 313 -15.12 9.49 -6.76
C THR A 313 -15.16 10.95 -6.31
N LEU A 314 -16.20 11.71 -6.67
CA LEU A 314 -16.40 13.10 -6.24
C LEU A 314 -16.75 13.21 -4.75
N SER A 315 -17.57 12.32 -4.20
CA SER A 315 -17.97 12.35 -2.79
C SER A 315 -16.80 12.07 -1.84
N ARG A 316 -15.80 11.33 -2.34
CA ARG A 316 -14.54 11.07 -1.67
C ARG A 316 -13.44 12.05 -2.05
N LYS A 317 -13.60 12.82 -3.11
CA LYS A 317 -12.65 13.86 -3.48
C LYS A 317 -12.75 14.94 -2.41
N THR A 318 -11.73 15.02 -1.59
CA THR A 318 -11.53 16.15 -0.71
C THR A 318 -10.79 17.24 -1.48
N VAL A 319 -11.05 18.49 -1.13
CA VAL A 319 -10.33 19.66 -1.59
C VAL A 319 -10.11 20.59 -0.40
N GLY A 320 -8.84 20.81 -0.03
CA GLY A 320 -8.47 21.52 1.19
C GLY A 320 -8.89 20.78 2.47
N GLY A 321 -9.02 19.46 2.46
CA GLY A 321 -9.54 18.68 3.59
C GLY A 321 -11.05 18.77 3.82
N LEU A 322 -11.79 19.48 2.95
CA LEU A 322 -13.25 19.50 2.91
C LEU A 322 -13.73 18.59 1.79
N LYS A 323 -14.89 17.93 1.95
CA LYS A 323 -15.48 17.19 0.82
C LYS A 323 -15.83 18.19 -0.27
N LEU A 324 -15.46 17.88 -1.51
CA LEU A 324 -15.75 18.74 -2.67
C LEU A 324 -17.25 19.11 -2.75
N MET A 325 -18.14 18.19 -2.37
CA MET A 325 -19.58 18.39 -2.39
C MET A 325 -20.10 19.38 -1.34
N ASP A 326 -19.34 19.60 -0.25
CA ASP A 326 -19.72 20.48 0.85
C ASP A 326 -19.26 21.94 0.58
N LEU A 327 -18.48 22.17 -0.48
CA LEU A 327 -18.03 23.51 -0.88
C LEU A 327 -19.17 24.34 -1.47
N PRO A 328 -19.26 25.64 -1.16
CA PRO A 328 -20.24 26.54 -1.78
C PRO A 328 -20.01 26.63 -3.30
N GLY A 329 -21.07 26.78 -4.09
CA GLY A 329 -20.96 26.92 -5.55
C GLY A 329 -20.55 28.33 -5.98
N VAL A 330 -20.29 28.51 -7.29
CA VAL A 330 -19.84 29.76 -7.93
C VAL A 330 -20.70 30.99 -7.58
N GLU A 331 -21.96 30.76 -7.23
CA GLU A 331 -22.88 31.77 -6.71
C GLU A 331 -22.39 32.48 -5.44
N ALA A 332 -21.55 31.84 -4.62
CA ALA A 332 -21.04 32.43 -3.39
C ALA A 332 -20.10 33.63 -3.62
N LEU A 333 -19.51 33.74 -4.82
CA LEU A 333 -18.68 34.88 -5.24
C LEU A 333 -19.50 36.17 -5.42
N GLN A 334 -20.84 36.10 -5.41
CA GLN A 334 -21.70 37.28 -5.47
C GLN A 334 -21.78 38.02 -4.13
N VAL A 335 -21.38 37.38 -3.02
CA VAL A 335 -21.36 38.01 -1.70
C VAL A 335 -20.01 38.69 -1.49
N PRO A 336 -19.97 40.03 -1.26
CA PRO A 336 -18.73 40.73 -0.98
C PRO A 336 -18.02 40.22 0.27
N GLY A 337 -16.68 40.14 0.23
CA GLY A 337 -15.86 39.83 1.39
C GLY A 337 -15.90 40.94 2.46
N THR A 338 -15.63 40.55 3.70
CA THR A 338 -15.65 41.42 4.89
C THR A 338 -14.28 42.04 5.22
N SER A 339 -13.19 41.49 4.66
CA SER A 339 -11.83 41.97 4.89
C SER A 339 -10.92 41.71 3.70
N ASP A 340 -9.98 42.60 3.44
CA ASP A 340 -9.00 42.45 2.35
C ASP A 340 -8.16 41.18 2.52
N GLY A 341 -7.96 40.44 1.43
CA GLY A 341 -7.28 39.15 1.45
C GLY A 341 -8.10 37.97 1.97
N GLN A 342 -9.37 38.16 2.37
CA GLN A 342 -10.25 37.06 2.79
C GLN A 342 -10.30 35.98 1.71
N THR A 343 -10.14 34.72 2.07
CA THR A 343 -10.18 33.59 1.13
C THR A 343 -11.55 32.91 1.15
N LEU A 344 -11.99 32.44 -0.02
CA LEU A 344 -13.20 31.64 -0.20
C LEU A 344 -12.90 30.50 -1.18
N ILE A 345 -13.17 29.26 -0.78
CA ILE A 345 -13.04 28.10 -1.65
C ILE A 345 -14.43 27.76 -2.20
N VAL A 346 -14.51 27.64 -3.52
CA VAL A 346 -15.76 27.52 -4.26
C VAL A 346 -15.69 26.32 -5.20
N ARG A 347 -16.78 25.56 -5.31
CA ARG A 347 -16.88 24.44 -6.23
C ARG A 347 -17.11 24.93 -7.66
N GLU A 348 -16.17 24.64 -8.55
CA GLU A 348 -16.25 24.84 -10.00
C GLU A 348 -16.21 23.49 -10.71
N GLY A 349 -17.39 22.91 -11.01
CA GLY A 349 -17.48 21.57 -11.57
C GLY A 349 -16.96 20.51 -10.58
N ASP A 350 -15.94 19.75 -11.01
CA ASP A 350 -15.33 18.67 -10.24
C ASP A 350 -14.12 19.13 -9.40
N ASN A 351 -13.83 20.43 -9.36
CA ASN A 351 -12.69 21.02 -8.67
C ASN A 351 -13.15 22.04 -7.61
N GLY A 352 -12.39 22.19 -6.53
CA GLY A 352 -12.51 23.33 -5.64
C GLY A 352 -11.50 24.41 -6.05
N VAL A 353 -11.90 25.66 -6.05
CA VAL A 353 -11.11 26.79 -6.54
C VAL A 353 -11.09 27.87 -5.47
N ALA A 354 -9.90 28.36 -5.12
CA ALA A 354 -9.73 29.40 -4.13
C ALA A 354 -9.78 30.79 -4.78
N TYR A 355 -10.47 31.70 -4.12
CA TYR A 355 -10.60 33.11 -4.45
C TYR A 355 -10.16 33.98 -3.26
N SER A 356 -9.57 35.14 -3.52
CA SER A 356 -9.21 36.15 -2.51
C SER A 356 -10.04 37.41 -2.72
N TRP A 357 -10.55 38.01 -1.64
CA TRP A 357 -11.28 39.26 -1.70
C TRP A 357 -10.33 40.44 -1.83
N ASN A 358 -10.48 41.19 -2.91
CA ASN A 358 -9.78 42.44 -3.16
C ASN A 358 -10.70 43.60 -2.78
N SER A 359 -10.43 44.22 -1.63
CA SER A 359 -11.23 45.32 -1.08
C SER A 359 -11.05 46.62 -1.85
N ALA A 360 -9.91 46.81 -2.51
CA ALA A 360 -9.65 47.99 -3.33
C ALA A 360 -10.51 47.98 -4.60
N GLU A 361 -10.73 46.79 -5.18
CA GLU A 361 -11.51 46.62 -6.42
C GLU A 361 -12.92 46.04 -6.19
N LEU A 362 -13.28 45.74 -4.94
CA LEU A 362 -14.56 45.15 -4.53
C LEU A 362 -14.93 43.90 -5.32
N LYS A 363 -13.96 43.00 -5.53
CA LYS A 363 -14.14 41.78 -6.31
C LYS A 363 -13.36 40.61 -5.72
N TRP A 364 -13.78 39.40 -6.10
CA TRP A 364 -13.03 38.17 -5.82
C TRP A 364 -12.02 37.90 -6.93
N ASP A 365 -10.73 37.89 -6.60
CA ASP A 365 -9.64 37.51 -7.49
C ASP A 365 -9.40 36.00 -7.39
N LYS A 366 -9.40 35.29 -8.54
CA LYS A 366 -9.13 33.84 -8.59
C LYS A 366 -7.66 33.58 -8.26
N ILE A 367 -7.41 32.79 -7.22
CA ILE A 367 -6.06 32.41 -6.77
C ILE A 367 -5.58 31.17 -7.53
N GLY A 368 -6.41 30.12 -7.61
CA GLY A 368 -6.05 28.86 -8.27
C GLY A 368 -6.96 27.69 -7.90
N GLU A 369 -6.78 26.55 -8.58
CA GLU A 369 -7.44 25.30 -8.20
C GLU A 369 -6.81 24.74 -6.91
N VAL A 370 -7.66 24.41 -5.95
CA VAL A 370 -7.25 23.73 -4.72
C VAL A 370 -7.26 22.23 -5.03
N VAL A 371 -6.12 21.58 -4.85
CA VAL A 371 -5.95 20.15 -5.05
C VAL A 371 -5.49 19.56 -3.73
N ASP A 372 -6.23 18.60 -3.22
CA ASP A 372 -5.71 17.73 -2.17
C ASP A 372 -4.65 16.80 -2.78
N GLY A 373 -3.58 16.56 -2.01
CA GLY A 373 -2.70 15.43 -2.27
C GLY A 373 -3.51 14.13 -2.30
N PRO A 374 -2.99 13.04 -2.89
CA PRO A 374 -3.77 11.85 -3.22
C PRO A 374 -4.64 11.33 -2.05
N GLY A 375 -5.94 11.67 -2.11
CA GLY A 375 -7.14 10.96 -1.64
C GLY A 375 -7.29 10.59 -0.16
N ASP A 376 -8.28 11.19 0.50
CA ASP A 376 -8.77 10.85 1.84
C ASP A 376 -9.72 9.62 1.86
N ALA A 377 -9.61 8.80 2.89
CA ALA A 377 -10.67 7.90 3.40
C ALA A 377 -10.32 7.44 4.82
N ALA A 378 -10.88 8.10 5.83
CA ALA A 378 -11.23 7.54 7.14
C ALA A 378 -10.20 6.61 7.85
N GLN A 379 -8.91 6.84 7.61
CA GLN A 379 -7.81 6.25 8.34
C GLN A 379 -6.95 7.43 8.75
N GLY A 380 -6.84 7.68 10.06
CA GLY A 380 -6.11 8.82 10.61
C GLY A 380 -4.85 9.15 9.80
N GLN A 381 -4.71 10.42 9.45
CA GLN A 381 -3.70 10.86 8.50
C GLN A 381 -2.32 10.65 9.13
N VAL A 382 -1.45 9.97 8.40
CA VAL A 382 -0.09 9.67 8.86
C VAL A 382 0.80 10.85 8.50
N HIS A 383 1.26 11.57 9.52
CA HIS A 383 2.30 12.57 9.37
C HIS A 383 3.53 12.13 10.18
N ASP A 384 4.69 12.10 9.53
CA ASP A 384 5.95 11.63 10.15
C ASP A 384 5.91 10.19 10.72
N GLY A 385 5.05 9.33 10.18
CA GLY A 385 4.88 7.95 10.64
C GLY A 385 3.97 7.80 11.87
N VAL A 386 3.35 8.89 12.34
CA VAL A 386 2.38 8.88 13.44
C VAL A 386 0.99 9.22 12.88
N ARG A 387 -0.03 8.47 13.32
CA ARG A 387 -1.42 8.70 12.95
C ARG A 387 -2.02 9.83 13.80
N TYR A 388 -2.68 10.77 13.13
CA TYR A 388 -3.42 11.85 13.77
C TYR A 388 -4.88 11.86 13.32
N ASP A 389 -5.78 12.37 14.17
CA ASP A 389 -7.18 12.59 13.78
C ASP A 389 -7.28 13.62 12.65
N PHE A 390 -6.41 14.63 12.66
CA PHE A 390 -6.29 15.67 11.64
C PHE A 390 -4.82 15.97 11.32
N VAL A 391 -4.50 16.23 10.06
CA VAL A 391 -3.24 16.87 9.66
C VAL A 391 -3.58 18.05 8.77
N PHE A 392 -3.63 19.25 9.34
CA PHE A 392 -4.02 20.45 8.62
C PHE A 392 -2.87 20.94 7.74
N ASN A 393 -3.18 21.33 6.52
CA ASN A 393 -2.26 22.02 5.65
C ASN A 393 -2.33 23.52 5.95
N VAL A 394 -1.24 24.10 6.47
CA VAL A 394 -1.15 25.51 6.85
C VAL A 394 -0.26 26.22 5.84
N ASP A 395 -0.87 27.13 5.08
CA ASP A 395 -0.18 28.06 4.19
C ASP A 395 0.20 29.32 4.98
N ILE A 396 1.43 29.79 4.80
CA ILE A 396 2.00 30.94 5.52
C ILE A 396 2.19 32.15 4.58
N GLY A 397 1.86 32.00 3.30
CA GLY A 397 1.99 33.03 2.27
C GLY A 397 3.37 33.07 1.59
N ASP A 398 3.48 33.87 0.52
CA ASP A 398 4.69 34.15 -0.27
C ASP A 398 5.42 32.94 -0.89
N GLY A 399 4.69 32.05 -1.56
CA GLY A 399 5.31 31.01 -2.40
C GLY A 399 6.14 29.96 -1.64
N GLU A 400 6.02 29.94 -0.32
CA GLU A 400 6.62 28.94 0.56
C GLU A 400 5.83 27.61 0.48
N PRO A 401 6.49 26.47 0.73
CA PRO A 401 5.81 25.18 0.74
C PRO A 401 4.74 25.11 1.83
N ILE A 402 3.59 24.53 1.50
CA ILE A 402 2.51 24.22 2.45
C ILE A 402 3.06 23.35 3.59
N ARG A 403 2.84 23.78 4.84
CA ARG A 403 3.33 23.08 6.05
C ARG A 403 2.21 22.25 6.66
N LYS A 404 2.56 21.16 7.33
CA LYS A 404 1.59 20.24 7.93
C LYS A 404 1.52 20.39 9.44
N LEU A 405 0.32 20.60 9.97
CA LEU A 405 0.01 20.72 11.39
C LEU A 405 -0.78 19.50 11.85
N PRO A 406 -0.13 18.51 12.49
CA PRO A 406 -0.83 17.34 13.03
C PRO A 406 -1.56 17.66 14.33
N TYR A 407 -2.79 17.17 14.50
CA TYR A 407 -3.64 17.42 15.66
C TYR A 407 -4.58 16.23 15.97
N ASN A 408 -4.67 15.80 17.23
CA ASN A 408 -5.72 14.90 17.70
C ASN A 408 -6.80 15.66 18.47
N ARG A 409 -8.04 15.15 18.45
CA ARG A 409 -9.16 15.75 19.21
C ARG A 409 -8.92 15.78 20.72
N SER A 410 -8.06 14.90 21.22
CA SER A 410 -7.65 14.82 22.62
C SER A 410 -6.53 15.79 23.00
N ASP A 411 -5.89 16.45 22.03
CA ASP A 411 -4.73 17.32 22.28
C ASP A 411 -5.17 18.73 22.68
N ASP A 412 -4.38 19.40 23.54
CA ASP A 412 -4.54 20.82 23.84
C ASP A 412 -4.10 21.68 22.63
N PRO A 413 -5.02 22.45 22.02
CA PRO A 413 -4.72 23.29 20.85
C PRO A 413 -3.59 24.29 21.08
N TYR A 414 -3.44 24.82 22.30
CA TYR A 414 -2.38 25.78 22.62
C TYR A 414 -1.00 25.11 22.60
N ALA A 415 -0.88 23.92 23.20
CA ALA A 415 0.35 23.16 23.21
C ALA A 415 0.74 22.67 21.80
N VAL A 416 -0.25 22.29 20.98
CA VAL A 416 0.00 21.88 19.59
C VAL A 416 0.42 23.07 18.73
N ALA A 417 -0.22 24.22 18.86
CA ALA A 417 0.16 25.44 18.15
C ALA A 417 1.60 25.87 18.48
N ASP A 418 1.99 25.79 19.75
CA ASP A 418 3.35 26.11 20.19
C ASP A 418 4.39 25.16 19.64
N LYS A 419 4.14 23.86 19.78
CA LYS A 419 5.03 22.83 19.28
C LYS A 419 5.19 22.94 17.77
N TRP A 420 4.11 23.25 17.07
CA TRP A 420 4.12 23.41 15.62
C TRP A 420 4.85 24.68 15.18
N LEU A 421 4.56 25.84 15.77
CA LEU A 421 5.27 27.09 15.46
C LEU A 421 6.79 26.96 15.71
N LEU A 422 7.18 26.27 16.78
CA LEU A 422 8.60 26.00 17.07
C LEU A 422 9.23 25.01 16.07
N LYS A 423 8.52 23.93 15.71
CA LYS A 423 8.96 22.95 14.70
C LYS A 423 9.16 23.59 13.33
N GLU A 424 8.26 24.50 12.97
CA GLU A 424 8.25 25.21 11.69
C GLU A 424 9.13 26.49 11.72
N ASN A 425 9.76 26.80 12.85
CA ASN A 425 10.62 27.97 13.05
C ASN A 425 9.92 29.31 12.75
N LEU A 426 8.67 29.46 13.23
CA LEU A 426 7.81 30.61 13.08
C LEU A 426 7.67 31.40 14.40
N PRO A 427 7.44 32.73 14.36
CA PRO A 427 7.25 33.53 15.56
C PRO A 427 6.09 33.05 16.44
N LEU A 428 6.33 32.89 17.74
CA LEU A 428 5.29 32.54 18.72
C LEU A 428 4.15 33.58 18.83
N THR A 429 4.32 34.78 18.25
CA THR A 429 3.26 35.78 18.12
C THR A 429 2.06 35.29 17.30
N TYR A 430 2.24 34.28 16.45
CA TYR A 430 1.16 33.64 15.67
C TYR A 430 0.35 32.59 16.46
N ARG A 431 0.73 32.29 17.71
CA ARG A 431 0.08 31.26 18.55
C ARG A 431 -1.44 31.37 18.54
N GLN A 432 -1.97 32.57 18.77
CA GLN A 432 -3.41 32.78 18.88
C GLN A 432 -4.15 32.50 17.57
N GLN A 433 -3.57 32.89 16.43
CA GLN A 433 -4.14 32.63 15.09
C GLN A 433 -4.11 31.14 14.75
N VAL A 434 -3.03 30.44 15.10
CA VAL A 434 -2.91 28.98 14.88
C VAL A 434 -3.88 28.20 15.77
N VAL A 435 -4.10 28.63 17.01
CA VAL A 435 -5.10 28.01 17.90
C VAL A 435 -6.51 28.20 17.36
N GLU A 436 -6.86 29.41 16.95
CA GLU A 436 -8.18 29.69 16.33
C GLU A 436 -8.37 28.86 15.06
N PHE A 437 -7.32 28.73 14.24
CA PHE A 437 -7.30 27.84 13.08
C PHE A 437 -7.53 26.36 13.46
N ILE A 438 -6.83 25.82 14.46
CA ILE A 438 -7.03 24.44 14.92
C ILE A 438 -8.46 24.22 15.39
N LEU A 439 -8.99 25.11 16.23
CA LEU A 439 -10.33 25.00 16.80
C LEU A 439 -11.42 25.05 15.72
N GLN A 440 -11.29 25.96 14.75
CA GLN A 440 -12.23 26.13 13.65
C GLN A 440 -12.22 24.91 12.72
N ASN A 441 -11.04 24.38 12.36
CA ASN A 441 -10.91 23.28 11.41
C ASN A 441 -11.11 21.89 12.04
N SER A 442 -11.00 21.77 13.37
CA SER A 442 -11.33 20.54 14.10
C SER A 442 -12.80 20.45 14.55
N GLY A 443 -13.56 21.56 14.44
CA GLY A 443 -14.96 21.67 14.87
C GLY A 443 -15.14 21.84 16.39
N GLN A 444 -14.11 22.25 17.13
CA GLN A 444 -14.11 22.39 18.59
C GLN A 444 -14.29 23.85 19.07
N ASN A 445 -15.31 24.56 18.56
CA ASN A 445 -15.48 26.01 18.80
C ASN A 445 -15.72 26.45 20.28
N ASN A 446 -15.88 25.52 21.23
CA ASN A 446 -16.09 25.77 22.66
C ASN A 446 -15.10 24.99 23.55
N PHE A 447 -13.81 25.04 23.26
CA PHE A 447 -12.78 24.39 24.07
C PHE A 447 -12.64 25.07 25.46
N VAL A 448 -12.76 24.28 26.54
CA VAL A 448 -12.48 24.71 27.92
C VAL A 448 -11.28 23.91 28.42
N PRO A 449 -10.15 24.54 28.77
CA PRO A 449 -8.98 23.83 29.28
C PRO A 449 -9.31 23.07 30.58
N ASP A 450 -8.97 21.78 30.65
CA ASP A 450 -9.11 20.99 31.87
C ASP A 450 -8.00 21.38 32.88
N PRO A 451 -8.34 21.94 34.05
CA PRO A 451 -7.36 22.36 35.05
C PRO A 451 -6.67 21.18 35.75
N SER A 452 -7.04 19.93 35.47
CA SER A 452 -6.46 18.73 36.09
C SER A 452 -5.34 18.07 35.28
N PHE A 453 -5.05 18.55 34.06
CA PHE A 453 -4.00 17.98 33.23
C PHE A 453 -2.59 18.33 33.74
N ARG A 454 -1.76 17.30 33.95
CA ARG A 454 -0.35 17.41 34.37
C ARG A 454 0.57 16.87 33.27
N ASP A 455 1.53 17.70 32.88
CA ASP A 455 2.57 17.41 31.88
C ASP A 455 3.54 16.28 32.34
N PRO A 456 3.73 15.21 31.56
CA PRO A 456 4.69 14.14 31.86
C PRO A 456 6.18 14.53 31.81
N TYR A 457 6.55 15.71 31.31
CA TYR A 457 7.96 16.09 31.09
C TYR A 457 8.57 17.08 32.09
N THR A 458 7.83 17.54 33.11
CA THR A 458 8.40 18.35 34.21
C THR A 458 8.09 17.74 35.59
N GLY A 459 9.01 16.89 36.05
CA GLY A 459 8.89 16.14 37.30
C GLY A 459 8.71 17.03 38.54
N ALA A 460 7.68 16.76 39.34
CA ALA A 460 7.52 17.33 40.67
C ALA A 460 8.34 16.52 41.69
N ASN A 461 9.44 17.11 42.16
CA ASN A 461 10.08 16.65 43.40
C ASN A 461 9.13 16.89 44.59
N ALA A 462 8.55 15.83 45.14
CA ALA A 462 8.07 15.80 46.51
C ALA A 462 8.27 14.40 47.12
N TYR A 463 9.12 14.37 48.14
CA TYR A 463 9.49 13.24 48.99
C TYR A 463 8.30 12.69 49.80
N VAL A 464 8.10 11.37 49.78
CA VAL A 464 7.41 10.63 50.87
C VAL A 464 8.07 9.23 51.01
N PRO A 465 8.46 8.80 52.22
CA PRO A 465 9.20 7.56 52.46
C PRO A 465 8.29 6.35 52.72
N GLY A 466 8.69 5.18 52.20
CA GLY A 466 8.24 3.87 52.68
C GLY A 466 7.36 3.07 51.71
N GLY A 467 7.96 2.09 51.05
CA GLY A 467 7.25 1.03 50.31
C GLY A 467 8.25 0.11 49.60
N GLN A 468 8.48 -1.09 50.15
CA GLN A 468 9.36 -2.10 49.55
C GLN A 468 8.77 -2.71 48.26
N PRO A 469 9.62 -3.20 47.34
CA PRO A 469 9.19 -3.75 46.06
C PRO A 469 8.79 -5.24 46.19
N SER A 470 7.80 -5.68 45.42
CA SER A 470 7.61 -7.11 45.12
C SER A 470 8.09 -7.40 43.70
N SER A 471 9.00 -8.36 43.63
CA SER A 471 9.64 -8.86 42.42
C SER A 471 8.80 -9.94 41.75
N SER A 472 8.75 -9.93 40.42
CA SER A 472 8.51 -11.14 39.63
C SER A 472 9.48 -11.18 38.44
N ASN A 473 10.51 -12.02 38.57
CA ASN A 473 11.23 -12.63 37.43
C ASN A 473 10.28 -13.65 36.78
N GLY A 474 10.28 -13.94 35.49
CA GLY A 474 11.12 -13.49 34.40
C GLY A 474 10.78 -14.34 33.16
N ASN A 475 10.51 -13.65 32.06
CA ASN A 475 10.89 -14.05 30.71
C ASN A 475 11.12 -12.72 30.00
N ALA A 476 12.36 -12.45 29.59
CA ALA A 476 12.73 -11.16 29.02
C ALA A 476 11.83 -10.89 27.80
N PRO A 477 11.07 -9.78 27.77
CA PRO A 477 10.34 -9.39 26.57
C PRO A 477 11.35 -9.18 25.44
N LYS A 478 11.06 -9.72 24.25
CA LYS A 478 11.83 -9.38 23.04
C LYS A 478 11.87 -7.86 22.96
N GLN A 479 13.09 -7.32 22.92
CA GLN A 479 13.31 -5.88 22.90
C GLN A 479 12.70 -5.31 21.61
N ILE A 480 11.68 -4.48 21.75
CA ILE A 480 11.01 -3.81 20.63
C ILE A 480 11.81 -2.53 20.37
N PHE A 481 12.46 -2.46 19.23
CA PHE A 481 13.11 -1.26 18.72
C PHE A 481 12.13 -0.49 17.84
N LYS A 482 12.21 0.84 17.84
CA LYS A 482 11.26 1.69 17.11
C LYS A 482 11.64 1.85 15.64
N HIS A 483 12.93 1.87 15.33
CA HIS A 483 13.45 2.21 14.00
C HIS A 483 14.27 1.10 13.32
N ILE A 484 14.69 0.06 14.07
CA ILE A 484 15.57 -1.01 13.57
C ILE A 484 15.01 -2.42 13.85
N PRO A 485 15.18 -3.41 12.94
CA PRO A 485 15.85 -3.28 11.67
C PRO A 485 14.93 -2.61 10.65
N LYS A 486 15.49 -1.90 9.68
CA LYS A 486 14.70 -1.43 8.54
C LYS A 486 14.22 -2.63 7.72
N SER A 487 12.92 -2.74 7.50
CA SER A 487 12.32 -3.65 6.51
C SER A 487 12.07 -2.92 5.19
N GLY A 488 12.50 -3.51 4.07
CA GLY A 488 12.29 -2.97 2.72
C GLY A 488 13.32 -1.94 2.25
N MET A 489 13.38 -1.76 0.92
CA MET A 489 14.32 -0.87 0.23
C MET A 489 13.73 0.53 0.07
N LEU A 490 14.59 1.52 -0.13
CA LEU A 490 14.22 2.89 -0.49
C LEU A 490 14.58 3.18 -1.95
N SER A 491 13.77 3.99 -2.62
CA SER A 491 13.85 4.30 -4.04
C SER A 491 13.75 5.82 -4.28
N PHE A 492 14.23 6.27 -5.43
CA PHE A 492 14.08 7.63 -5.96
C PHE A 492 13.15 7.61 -7.17
N GLU A 493 11.83 7.67 -6.92
CA GLU A 493 10.76 7.44 -7.91
C GLU A 493 10.32 8.72 -8.63
N THR A 494 10.61 9.91 -8.09
CA THR A 494 10.20 11.17 -8.71
C THR A 494 11.15 11.57 -9.83
N ALA A 495 10.64 11.87 -11.02
CA ALA A 495 11.43 12.40 -12.14
C ALA A 495 10.71 13.52 -12.89
N GLN A 496 11.47 14.56 -13.27
CA GLN A 496 11.02 15.62 -14.17
C GLN A 496 11.30 15.20 -15.61
N PHE A 497 10.51 14.24 -16.12
CA PHE A 497 10.74 13.62 -17.44
C PHE A 497 10.89 14.63 -18.58
N ASP A 498 10.08 15.69 -18.58
CA ASP A 498 10.12 16.72 -19.63
C ASP A 498 11.43 17.52 -19.54
N GLY A 499 11.94 17.74 -18.33
CA GLY A 499 13.27 18.34 -18.09
C GLY A 499 14.40 17.45 -18.57
N ILE A 500 14.32 16.14 -18.32
CA ILE A 500 15.30 15.16 -18.80
C ILE A 500 15.32 15.15 -20.33
N LEU A 501 14.16 14.99 -20.98
CA LEU A 501 14.04 14.97 -22.43
C LEU A 501 14.52 16.28 -23.07
N LYS A 502 14.19 17.43 -22.46
CA LYS A 502 14.68 18.73 -22.92
C LYS A 502 16.20 18.79 -22.88
N LYS A 503 16.83 18.32 -21.80
CA LYS A 503 18.30 18.33 -21.67
C LYS A 503 18.98 17.38 -22.65
N VAL A 504 18.43 16.18 -22.86
CA VAL A 504 18.92 15.25 -23.89
C VAL A 504 18.82 15.90 -25.28
N THR A 505 17.70 16.58 -25.58
CA THR A 505 17.50 17.27 -26.86
C THR A 505 18.50 18.41 -27.07
N GLU A 506 18.77 19.20 -26.03
CA GLU A 506 19.76 20.29 -26.06
C GLU A 506 21.17 19.76 -26.34
N PHE A 507 21.59 18.70 -25.64
CA PHE A 507 22.89 18.06 -25.87
C PHE A 507 22.97 17.42 -27.25
N ASN A 508 21.90 16.75 -27.71
CA ASN A 508 21.87 16.19 -29.05
C ASN A 508 22.04 17.27 -30.13
N THR A 509 21.37 18.41 -29.96
CA THR A 509 21.47 19.55 -30.88
C THR A 509 22.91 20.10 -30.89
N THR A 510 23.52 20.24 -29.72
CA THR A 510 24.91 20.67 -29.55
C THR A 510 25.86 19.73 -30.30
N LEU A 511 25.73 18.41 -30.09
CA LEU A 511 26.54 17.40 -30.77
C LEU A 511 26.35 17.43 -32.30
N SER A 512 25.11 17.58 -32.77
CA SER A 512 24.81 17.61 -34.21
C SER A 512 25.38 18.84 -34.95
N SER A 513 25.59 19.94 -34.20
CA SER A 513 26.10 21.21 -34.70
C SER A 513 27.63 21.30 -34.64
N ASP A 514 28.28 20.41 -33.90
CA ASP A 514 29.73 20.33 -33.75
C ASP A 514 30.33 19.45 -34.86
N SER A 515 31.23 20.01 -35.67
CA SER A 515 31.83 19.30 -36.80
C SER A 515 32.71 18.11 -36.40
N GLU A 516 33.25 18.09 -35.18
CA GLU A 516 34.10 17.02 -34.67
C GLU A 516 33.31 15.96 -33.87
N GLN A 517 32.13 16.32 -33.33
CA GLN A 517 31.32 15.43 -32.47
C GLN A 517 29.99 14.99 -33.09
N LYS A 518 29.70 15.41 -34.33
CA LYS A 518 28.45 15.10 -35.05
C LYS A 518 28.09 13.62 -35.08
N GLN A 519 29.07 12.73 -35.17
CA GLN A 519 28.87 11.27 -35.17
C GLN A 519 28.30 10.71 -33.86
N LEU A 520 28.35 11.46 -32.76
CA LEU A 520 27.80 11.08 -31.46
C LEU A 520 26.32 11.48 -31.31
N SER A 521 25.80 12.27 -32.24
CA SER A 521 24.39 12.69 -32.23
C SER A 521 23.45 11.51 -32.57
N LEU A 522 22.27 11.57 -31.98
CA LEU A 522 21.15 10.66 -32.19
C LEU A 522 20.39 11.05 -33.45
N SER A 523 20.02 10.02 -34.21
CA SER A 523 19.11 10.17 -35.35
C SER A 523 17.71 10.62 -34.90
N GLU A 524 16.92 11.12 -35.84
CA GLU A 524 15.53 11.53 -35.57
C GLU A 524 14.68 10.37 -35.03
N ALA A 525 14.89 9.16 -35.56
CA ALA A 525 14.23 7.95 -35.07
C ALA A 525 14.58 7.63 -33.62
N GLU A 526 15.87 7.73 -33.25
CA GLU A 526 16.34 7.51 -31.88
C GLU A 526 15.81 8.58 -30.91
N MET A 527 15.82 9.85 -31.33
CA MET A 527 15.25 10.95 -30.55
C MET A 527 13.74 10.77 -30.31
N SER A 528 13.00 10.28 -31.32
CA SER A 528 11.56 10.02 -31.19
C SER A 528 11.23 8.86 -30.24
N ARG A 529 12.18 7.95 -30.01
CA ARG A 529 11.99 6.79 -29.13
C ARG A 529 11.98 7.15 -27.65
N LEU A 530 12.75 8.16 -27.24
CA LEU A 530 12.86 8.56 -25.83
C LEU A 530 11.51 9.02 -25.25
N PRO A 531 10.71 9.89 -25.90
CA PRO A 531 9.35 10.21 -25.44
C PRO A 531 8.42 9.00 -25.36
N ALA A 532 8.56 8.02 -26.26
CA ALA A 532 7.75 6.81 -26.23
C ALA A 532 8.08 5.95 -25.00
N ILE A 533 9.37 5.84 -24.65
CA ILE A 533 9.80 5.18 -23.41
C ILE A 533 9.26 5.95 -22.20
N VAL A 534 9.34 7.28 -22.19
CA VAL A 534 8.78 8.11 -21.10
C VAL A 534 7.29 7.88 -20.91
N LYS A 535 6.52 7.71 -21.98
CA LYS A 535 5.09 7.39 -21.88
C LYS A 535 4.86 6.11 -21.07
N VAL A 536 5.64 5.06 -21.34
CA VAL A 536 5.62 3.81 -20.58
C VAL A 536 6.04 4.06 -19.12
N LEU A 537 7.12 4.80 -18.89
CA LEU A 537 7.64 5.07 -17.53
C LEU A 537 6.75 5.99 -16.68
N LYS A 538 5.89 6.82 -17.28
CA LYS A 538 4.91 7.66 -16.56
C LYS A 538 3.70 6.86 -16.09
N GLU A 539 3.40 5.76 -16.76
CA GLU A 539 2.25 4.88 -16.48
C GLU A 539 2.64 3.80 -15.45
N THR A 540 3.09 4.22 -14.26
CA THR A 540 3.62 3.30 -13.22
C THR A 540 2.63 2.22 -12.78
N SER A 541 1.33 2.54 -12.80
CA SER A 541 0.25 1.57 -12.56
C SER A 541 0.21 0.43 -13.59
N PHE A 542 0.80 0.61 -14.78
CA PHE A 542 0.84 -0.37 -15.88
C PHE A 542 2.17 -1.11 -16.01
N TYR A 543 3.16 -0.90 -15.12
CA TYR A 543 4.47 -1.58 -15.18
C TYR A 543 4.39 -3.12 -15.27
N HIS A 544 3.28 -3.70 -14.79
CA HIS A 544 3.01 -5.13 -14.84
C HIS A 544 2.52 -5.64 -16.20
N THR A 545 2.09 -4.75 -17.12
CA THR A 545 1.60 -5.09 -18.48
C THR A 545 2.38 -4.41 -19.59
N SER A 546 3.04 -3.28 -19.32
CA SER A 546 3.90 -2.62 -20.28
C SER A 546 5.22 -3.35 -20.47
N LYS A 547 5.79 -3.21 -21.67
CA LYS A 547 7.08 -3.79 -22.06
C LYS A 547 7.97 -2.72 -22.64
N LEU A 548 9.26 -2.85 -22.37
CA LEU A 548 10.32 -2.06 -22.99
C LEU A 548 10.99 -2.96 -24.04
N ALA A 549 11.39 -2.39 -25.17
CA ALA A 549 12.03 -3.15 -26.22
C ALA A 549 13.53 -3.30 -25.94
N ASP A 550 14.16 -4.37 -26.44
CA ASP A 550 15.63 -4.51 -26.44
C ASP A 550 16.31 -3.27 -27.06
N ALA A 551 15.68 -2.67 -28.08
CA ALA A 551 16.15 -1.45 -28.73
C ALA A 551 16.15 -0.21 -27.80
N ASP A 552 15.29 -0.18 -26.78
CA ASP A 552 15.23 0.92 -25.81
C ASP A 552 16.44 0.92 -24.90
N MET A 553 16.80 -0.26 -24.39
CA MET A 553 18.02 -0.44 -23.61
C MET A 553 19.27 -0.22 -24.46
N ALA A 554 19.28 -0.74 -25.69
CA ALA A 554 20.39 -0.52 -26.63
C ALA A 554 20.61 0.97 -26.93
N LEU A 555 19.53 1.75 -27.06
CA LEU A 555 19.61 3.20 -27.23
C LEU A 555 20.25 3.87 -25.99
N LEU A 556 19.79 3.53 -24.77
CA LEU A 556 20.38 4.09 -23.55
C LEU A 556 21.87 3.74 -23.43
N VAL A 557 22.25 2.48 -23.70
CA VAL A 557 23.65 2.04 -23.72
C VAL A 557 24.48 2.80 -24.76
N LYS A 558 23.97 2.94 -25.99
CA LYS A 558 24.64 3.70 -27.05
C LYS A 558 24.99 5.10 -26.56
N ILE A 559 24.04 5.78 -25.92
CA ILE A 559 24.25 7.14 -25.42
C ILE A 559 25.27 7.15 -24.28
N LEU A 560 25.12 6.28 -23.27
CA LEU A 560 26.01 6.23 -22.10
C LEU A 560 27.49 5.97 -22.50
N LYS A 561 27.71 5.08 -23.47
CA LYS A 561 29.04 4.78 -24.00
C LYS A 561 29.61 5.96 -24.80
N SER A 562 28.83 6.51 -25.72
CA SER A 562 29.34 7.45 -26.74
C SER A 562 29.40 8.92 -26.30
N TRP A 563 28.48 9.38 -25.44
CA TRP A 563 28.40 10.81 -25.11
C TRP A 563 29.56 11.27 -24.21
N PRO A 564 30.01 12.54 -24.33
CA PRO A 564 31.01 13.11 -23.44
C PRO A 564 30.55 13.06 -21.97
N SER A 565 31.49 12.90 -21.04
CA SER A 565 31.17 12.75 -19.60
C SER A 565 30.26 13.88 -19.06
N LYS A 566 30.48 15.12 -19.48
CA LYS A 566 29.67 16.29 -19.06
C LYS A 566 28.20 16.24 -19.52
N MET A 567 27.85 15.36 -20.45
CA MET A 567 26.51 15.24 -21.04
C MET A 567 25.75 13.99 -20.58
N MET A 568 26.34 13.16 -19.70
CA MET A 568 25.77 11.86 -19.32
C MET A 568 24.63 11.93 -18.31
N PHE A 569 24.66 12.89 -17.37
CA PHE A 569 23.72 12.92 -16.25
C PHE A 569 22.23 12.78 -16.64
N PRO A 570 21.68 13.41 -17.71
CA PRO A 570 20.26 13.24 -18.01
C PRO A 570 19.94 11.81 -18.47
N VAL A 571 20.92 11.10 -19.04
CA VAL A 571 20.75 9.71 -19.51
C VAL A 571 20.84 8.74 -18.33
N ILE A 572 21.70 9.02 -17.37
CA ILE A 572 21.73 8.29 -16.09
C ILE A 572 20.44 8.56 -15.30
N ASP A 573 19.95 9.80 -15.30
CA ASP A 573 18.68 10.19 -14.68
C ASP A 573 17.47 9.54 -15.36
N PHE A 574 17.60 9.23 -16.66
CA PHE A 574 16.63 8.41 -17.40
C PHE A 574 16.75 6.93 -17.02
N LEU A 575 17.97 6.38 -16.97
CA LEU A 575 18.25 4.99 -16.60
C LEU A 575 17.69 4.67 -15.21
N ARG A 576 17.81 5.58 -14.22
CA ARG A 576 17.26 5.31 -12.88
C ARG A 576 15.74 5.12 -12.86
N MET A 577 15.02 5.71 -13.82
CA MET A 577 13.58 5.51 -13.96
C MET A 577 13.28 4.25 -14.75
N PHE A 578 14.10 3.97 -15.75
CA PHE A 578 14.02 2.76 -16.57
C PHE A 578 14.15 1.49 -15.70
N VAL A 579 15.05 1.48 -14.72
CA VAL A 579 15.30 0.30 -13.86
C VAL A 579 14.29 0.11 -12.72
N LEU A 580 13.39 1.08 -12.49
CA LEU A 580 12.23 0.86 -11.62
C LEU A 580 11.16 0.03 -12.33
N HIS A 581 11.13 0.05 -13.67
CA HIS A 581 10.27 -0.82 -14.45
C HIS A 581 10.84 -2.26 -14.43
N PRO A 582 10.07 -3.30 -14.05
CA PRO A 582 10.59 -4.67 -13.96
C PRO A 582 11.22 -5.19 -15.26
N ASP A 583 10.55 -4.94 -16.39
CA ASP A 583 11.08 -5.28 -17.72
C ASP A 583 12.36 -4.48 -18.04
N GLY A 584 12.46 -3.23 -17.60
CA GLY A 584 13.66 -2.40 -17.79
C GLY A 584 14.84 -2.89 -16.94
N ALA A 585 14.59 -3.31 -15.71
CA ALA A 585 15.57 -3.98 -14.85
C ALA A 585 16.07 -5.30 -15.46
N ALA A 586 15.16 -6.12 -15.99
CA ALA A 586 15.52 -7.37 -16.67
C ALA A 586 16.35 -7.14 -17.94
N LEU A 587 16.00 -6.12 -18.74
CA LEU A 587 16.79 -5.71 -19.91
C LEU A 587 18.18 -5.22 -19.53
N LEU A 588 18.30 -4.43 -18.44
CA LEU A 588 19.60 -4.00 -17.94
C LEU A 588 20.45 -5.20 -17.51
N LEU A 589 19.88 -6.14 -16.75
CA LEU A 589 20.60 -7.35 -16.33
C LEU A 589 21.11 -8.16 -17.53
N LYS A 590 20.24 -8.42 -18.51
CA LYS A 590 20.62 -9.07 -19.78
C LYS A 590 21.75 -8.34 -20.49
N THR A 591 21.74 -7.00 -20.46
CA THR A 591 22.76 -6.17 -21.08
C THR A 591 24.09 -6.21 -20.32
N ILE A 592 24.06 -6.22 -19.00
CA ILE A 592 25.26 -6.39 -18.15
C ILE A 592 25.96 -7.72 -18.47
N GLU A 593 25.20 -8.80 -18.60
CA GLU A 593 25.71 -10.14 -18.88
C GLU A 593 26.31 -10.28 -20.28
N THR A 594 25.85 -9.48 -21.24
CA THR A 594 26.24 -9.59 -22.66
C THR A 594 27.23 -8.53 -23.13
N GLU A 595 27.26 -7.35 -22.50
CA GLU A 595 28.03 -6.18 -22.97
C GLU A 595 29.09 -5.67 -21.98
N ASN A 596 29.86 -6.58 -21.36
CA ASN A 596 31.01 -6.25 -20.50
C ASN A 596 30.67 -5.24 -19.38
N ASP A 597 29.54 -5.47 -18.70
CA ASP A 597 29.05 -4.67 -17.57
C ASP A 597 29.04 -3.15 -17.83
N VAL A 598 28.16 -2.74 -18.75
CA VAL A 598 27.94 -1.33 -19.10
C VAL A 598 27.61 -0.45 -17.89
N LEU A 599 27.02 -1.02 -16.84
CA LEU A 599 26.64 -0.27 -15.64
C LEU A 599 27.88 0.08 -14.81
N MET A 600 28.80 -0.86 -14.59
CA MET A 600 30.09 -0.56 -13.96
C MET A 600 30.94 0.40 -14.79
N GLU A 601 30.94 0.27 -16.13
CA GLU A 601 31.61 1.24 -17.00
C GLU A 601 31.03 2.66 -16.83
N THR A 602 29.70 2.76 -16.80
CA THR A 602 28.99 4.03 -16.58
C THR A 602 29.31 4.63 -15.22
N LEU A 603 29.37 3.81 -14.17
CA LEU A 603 29.79 4.22 -12.83
C LEU A 603 31.20 4.80 -12.85
N ARG A 604 32.19 4.06 -13.37
CA ARG A 604 33.59 4.49 -13.44
C ARG A 604 33.73 5.81 -14.19
N LYS A 605 32.97 6.01 -15.28
CA LYS A 605 32.95 7.26 -16.05
C LYS A 605 32.27 8.42 -15.30
N ALA A 606 31.26 8.14 -14.48
CA ALA A 606 30.56 9.13 -13.65
C ALA A 606 31.42 9.64 -12.48
N VAL A 607 32.26 8.78 -11.91
CA VAL A 607 33.18 9.11 -10.80
C VAL A 607 34.59 9.51 -11.25
N ALA A 608 34.87 9.53 -12.56
CA ALA A 608 36.18 9.88 -13.09
C ALA A 608 36.52 11.37 -12.85
N PRO A 609 37.74 11.71 -12.40
CA PRO A 609 38.17 13.11 -12.26
C PRO A 609 38.27 13.84 -13.62
N PRO A 610 37.84 15.12 -13.71
CA PRO A 610 37.15 15.90 -12.69
C PRO A 610 35.69 15.45 -12.52
N VAL A 611 35.34 15.09 -11.29
CA VAL A 611 34.02 14.55 -10.94
C VAL A 611 32.94 15.59 -11.23
N GLN A 612 31.93 15.20 -12.00
CA GLN A 612 30.80 16.07 -12.31
C GLN A 612 29.69 15.85 -11.26
N PRO A 613 29.29 16.87 -10.47
CA PRO A 613 28.29 16.69 -9.41
C PRO A 613 26.95 16.13 -9.90
N ALA A 614 26.54 16.46 -11.12
CA ALA A 614 25.31 15.96 -11.73
C ALA A 614 25.40 14.45 -12.08
N ASN A 615 26.53 14.00 -12.62
CA ASN A 615 26.75 12.57 -12.89
C ASN A 615 26.78 11.78 -11.58
N LEU A 616 27.48 12.30 -10.57
CA LEU A 616 27.60 11.66 -9.27
C LEU A 616 26.24 11.50 -8.57
N LEU A 617 25.42 12.55 -8.55
CA LEU A 617 24.09 12.48 -7.98
C LEU A 617 23.18 11.48 -8.72
N THR A 618 23.19 11.53 -10.06
CA THR A 618 22.31 10.68 -10.86
C THR A 618 22.74 9.22 -10.81
N ILE A 619 24.04 8.90 -10.78
CA ILE A 619 24.51 7.51 -10.65
C ILE A 619 24.24 6.94 -9.25
N LEU A 620 24.37 7.75 -8.19
CA LEU A 620 23.98 7.34 -6.84
C LEU A 620 22.49 6.96 -6.79
N LYS A 621 21.62 7.79 -7.37
CA LYS A 621 20.18 7.49 -7.46
C LYS A 621 19.88 6.26 -8.32
N ALA A 622 20.57 6.11 -9.45
CA ALA A 622 20.42 4.95 -10.32
C ALA A 622 20.78 3.65 -9.59
N LEU A 623 21.93 3.61 -8.92
CA LEU A 623 22.37 2.45 -8.12
C LEU A 623 21.39 2.13 -6.99
N THR A 624 20.85 3.15 -6.31
CA THR A 624 19.84 2.96 -5.26
C THR A 624 18.55 2.33 -5.81
N ASN A 625 18.10 2.74 -7.00
CA ASN A 625 16.88 2.20 -7.63
C ASN A 625 17.03 0.75 -8.10
N LEU A 626 18.25 0.24 -8.29
CA LEU A 626 18.46 -1.17 -8.65
C LEU A 626 17.98 -2.14 -7.56
N PHE A 627 17.91 -1.69 -6.30
CA PHE A 627 17.44 -2.50 -5.18
C PHE A 627 15.95 -2.83 -5.23
N ASP A 628 15.17 -2.07 -6.01
CA ASP A 628 13.72 -2.27 -6.15
C ASP A 628 13.39 -3.59 -6.88
N ASN A 629 14.30 -4.05 -7.73
CA ASN A 629 14.14 -5.26 -8.53
C ASN A 629 15.11 -6.36 -8.09
N SER A 630 14.57 -7.45 -7.53
CA SER A 630 15.35 -8.55 -6.96
C SER A 630 16.30 -9.25 -7.92
N CYS A 631 16.02 -9.21 -9.24
CA CYS A 631 16.90 -9.76 -10.26
C CYS A 631 18.31 -9.12 -10.28
N LEU A 632 18.45 -7.88 -9.81
CA LEU A 632 19.73 -7.14 -9.76
C LEU A 632 20.46 -7.28 -8.42
N HIS A 633 19.85 -7.89 -7.39
CA HIS A 633 20.44 -8.01 -6.05
C HIS A 633 21.76 -8.76 -6.04
N GLN A 634 21.89 -9.79 -6.89
CA GLN A 634 23.14 -10.54 -6.99
C GLN A 634 24.27 -9.68 -7.55
N TRP A 635 23.97 -8.87 -8.59
CA TRP A 635 24.94 -7.95 -9.17
C TRP A 635 25.39 -6.89 -8.17
N LEU A 636 24.45 -6.33 -7.38
CA LEU A 636 24.74 -5.37 -6.31
C LEU A 636 25.65 -5.97 -5.24
N ARG A 637 25.41 -7.22 -4.83
CA ARG A 637 26.28 -7.92 -3.86
C ARG A 637 27.69 -8.13 -4.42
N THR A 638 27.80 -8.50 -5.69
CA THR A 638 29.10 -8.75 -6.34
C THR A 638 29.95 -7.47 -6.45
N HIS A 639 29.32 -6.32 -6.65
CA HIS A 639 30.02 -5.04 -6.87
C HIS A 639 30.00 -4.08 -5.66
N SER A 640 29.51 -4.53 -4.51
CA SER A 640 29.33 -3.69 -3.30
C SER A 640 30.61 -2.93 -2.91
N ALA A 641 31.74 -3.64 -2.83
CA ALA A 641 33.03 -3.09 -2.44
C ALA A 641 33.50 -2.00 -3.40
N GLU A 642 33.51 -2.28 -4.71
CA GLU A 642 33.96 -1.32 -5.72
C GLU A 642 33.05 -0.08 -5.77
N ILE A 643 31.74 -0.27 -5.62
CA ILE A 643 30.77 0.84 -5.58
C ILE A 643 31.02 1.72 -4.36
N ILE A 644 31.10 1.14 -3.15
CA ILE A 644 31.30 1.89 -1.91
C ILE A 644 32.64 2.63 -1.94
N ASP A 645 33.73 1.96 -2.32
CA ASP A 645 35.06 2.57 -2.42
C ASP A 645 35.08 3.73 -3.43
N SER A 646 34.41 3.57 -4.58
CA SER A 646 34.30 4.62 -5.60
C SER A 646 33.56 5.85 -5.08
N MET A 647 32.47 5.65 -4.32
CA MET A 647 31.68 6.74 -3.76
C MET A 647 32.41 7.46 -2.63
N SER A 648 33.06 6.72 -1.72
CA SER A 648 33.87 7.29 -0.64
C SER A 648 34.99 8.19 -1.18
N ASN A 649 35.65 7.78 -2.27
CA ASN A 649 36.67 8.61 -2.95
C ASN A 649 36.11 9.90 -3.56
N CYS A 650 34.80 9.99 -3.78
CA CYS A 650 34.14 11.16 -4.35
C CYS A 650 33.48 12.07 -3.31
N LYS A 651 33.59 11.78 -2.00
CA LYS A 651 32.88 12.49 -0.92
C LYS A 651 33.06 14.01 -0.96
N SER A 652 34.26 14.49 -1.29
CA SER A 652 34.56 15.94 -1.41
C SER A 652 33.75 16.66 -2.49
N SER A 653 33.18 15.92 -3.45
CA SER A 653 32.36 16.43 -4.55
C SER A 653 30.85 16.29 -4.29
N PHE A 654 30.44 15.82 -3.11
CA PHE A 654 29.03 15.58 -2.80
C PHE A 654 28.29 16.89 -2.54
N SER A 655 27.19 17.08 -3.26
CA SER A 655 26.15 18.03 -2.86
C SER A 655 25.33 17.47 -1.69
N LYS A 656 24.50 18.30 -1.03
CA LYS A 656 23.54 17.83 -0.02
C LYS A 656 22.69 16.66 -0.52
N ASN A 657 22.20 16.73 -1.76
CA ASN A 657 21.41 15.66 -2.36
C ASN A 657 22.22 14.39 -2.65
N ALA A 658 23.54 14.51 -2.90
CA ALA A 658 24.41 13.36 -3.10
C ALA A 658 24.72 12.66 -1.78
N HIS A 659 24.91 13.40 -0.68
CA HIS A 659 25.00 12.83 0.67
C HIS A 659 23.76 12.00 1.01
N LEU A 660 22.57 12.56 0.80
CA LEU A 660 21.31 11.84 1.01
C LEU A 660 21.21 10.58 0.14
N ALA A 661 21.55 10.69 -1.15
CA ALA A 661 21.52 9.55 -2.06
C ALA A 661 22.50 8.44 -1.65
N TYR A 662 23.69 8.80 -1.17
CA TYR A 662 24.69 7.85 -0.68
C TYR A 662 24.28 7.20 0.65
N ALA A 663 23.76 7.96 1.61
CA ALA A 663 23.23 7.41 2.87
C ALA A 663 22.07 6.43 2.60
N THR A 664 21.25 6.71 1.58
CA THR A 664 20.17 5.81 1.12
C THR A 664 20.73 4.53 0.51
N LEU A 665 21.76 4.64 -0.34
CA LEU A 665 22.43 3.50 -0.94
C LEU A 665 23.01 2.57 0.14
N LEU A 666 23.69 3.13 1.14
CA LEU A 666 24.25 2.39 2.27
C LEU A 666 23.17 1.71 3.11
N LEU A 667 22.03 2.38 3.35
CA LEU A 667 20.89 1.77 4.05
C LEU A 667 20.31 0.58 3.27
N ASN A 668 20.15 0.70 1.94
CA ASN A 668 19.69 -0.42 1.12
C ASN A 668 20.70 -1.59 1.13
N TYR A 669 22.00 -1.31 1.06
CA TYR A 669 23.04 -2.33 1.22
C TYR A 669 23.01 -2.99 2.60
N ALA A 670 22.79 -2.22 3.66
CA ALA A 670 22.62 -2.73 5.01
C ALA A 670 21.43 -3.70 5.06
N VAL A 671 20.26 -3.30 4.56
CA VAL A 671 19.05 -4.13 4.48
C VAL A 671 19.30 -5.42 3.67
N LEU A 672 19.92 -5.32 2.50
CA LEU A 672 20.26 -6.47 1.65
C LEU A 672 21.22 -7.45 2.35
N SER A 673 22.05 -6.92 3.27
CA SER A 673 23.12 -7.66 3.94
C SER A 673 22.78 -8.13 5.36
N ILE A 674 21.60 -7.81 5.91
CA ILE A 674 21.20 -8.21 7.30
C ILE A 674 21.34 -9.72 7.54
N GLU A 675 21.05 -10.54 6.52
CA GLU A 675 21.11 -12.00 6.61
C GLU A 675 22.32 -12.59 5.86
N SER A 676 23.21 -11.74 5.35
CA SER A 676 24.43 -12.16 4.67
C SER A 676 25.47 -12.70 5.65
N LYS A 677 26.31 -13.61 5.16
CA LYS A 677 27.52 -14.08 5.86
C LYS A 677 28.81 -13.38 5.38
N ASP A 678 28.66 -12.40 4.50
CA ASP A 678 29.78 -11.62 3.97
C ASP A 678 30.16 -10.49 4.94
N GLU A 679 31.04 -10.85 5.89
CA GLU A 679 31.52 -9.93 6.92
C GLU A 679 32.31 -8.76 6.33
N GLN A 680 33.00 -8.96 5.20
CA GLN A 680 33.81 -7.91 4.57
C GLN A 680 32.93 -6.81 3.99
N SER A 681 31.90 -7.17 3.21
CA SER A 681 30.93 -6.19 2.70
C SER A 681 30.20 -5.49 3.85
N GLN A 682 29.77 -6.23 4.89
CA GLN A 682 29.11 -5.65 6.06
C GLN A 682 30.00 -4.64 6.80
N ALA A 683 31.30 -4.93 6.94
CA ALA A 683 32.29 -4.03 7.53
C ALA A 683 32.45 -2.73 6.73
N GLN A 684 32.52 -2.82 5.40
CA GLN A 684 32.62 -1.65 4.53
C GLN A 684 31.38 -0.76 4.61
N ILE A 685 30.17 -1.36 4.59
CA ILE A 685 28.90 -0.62 4.73
C ILE A 685 28.84 0.06 6.10
N LEU A 686 29.21 -0.66 7.16
CA LEU A 686 29.23 -0.13 8.53
C LEU A 686 30.20 1.06 8.65
N SER A 687 31.43 0.92 8.13
CA SER A 687 32.43 1.99 8.18
C SER A 687 31.95 3.25 7.44
N ALA A 688 31.38 3.08 6.24
CA ALA A 688 30.86 4.20 5.47
C ALA A 688 29.64 4.87 6.15
N ALA A 689 28.78 4.09 6.82
CA ALA A 689 27.65 4.63 7.56
C ALA A 689 28.09 5.37 8.84
N LEU A 690 29.09 4.85 9.57
CA LEU A 690 29.67 5.53 10.74
C LEU A 690 30.27 6.88 10.35
N GLU A 691 30.98 6.96 9.22
CA GLU A 691 31.56 8.21 8.72
C GLU A 691 30.50 9.30 8.46
N ILE A 692 29.28 8.92 8.03
CA ILE A 692 28.16 9.85 7.87
C ILE A 692 27.53 10.19 9.23
N ALA A 693 27.41 9.22 10.13
CA ALA A 693 26.80 9.42 11.44
C ALA A 693 27.65 10.32 12.37
N GLU A 694 28.97 10.28 12.24
CA GLU A 694 29.92 11.08 13.02
C GLU A 694 30.09 12.52 12.49
N ASP A 695 29.74 12.75 11.22
CA ASP A 695 29.88 14.06 10.60
C ASP A 695 28.72 14.99 10.99
N ASP A 696 28.99 15.92 11.89
CA ASP A 696 28.02 16.91 12.39
C ASP A 696 27.58 17.94 11.34
N THR A 697 28.24 17.98 10.17
CA THR A 697 27.82 18.84 9.05
C THR A 697 26.73 18.19 8.18
N GLN A 698 26.45 16.90 8.38
CA GLN A 698 25.45 16.18 7.61
C GLN A 698 24.03 16.64 7.96
N ASP A 699 23.17 16.67 6.95
CA ASP A 699 21.76 16.97 7.16
C ASP A 699 21.04 15.83 7.91
N PHE A 700 19.91 16.18 8.50
CA PHE A 700 19.10 15.29 9.31
C PHE A 700 18.80 13.94 8.61
N ASP A 701 18.36 13.96 7.35
CA ASP A 701 17.92 12.74 6.65
C ASP A 701 19.10 11.82 6.34
N SER A 702 20.25 12.38 5.95
CA SER A 702 21.49 11.63 5.72
C SER A 702 21.98 10.96 7.00
N LYS A 703 22.01 11.69 8.12
CA LYS A 703 22.43 11.18 9.44
C LYS A 703 21.47 10.12 9.96
N TYR A 704 20.15 10.32 9.81
CA TYR A 704 19.13 9.35 10.19
C TYR A 704 19.29 8.02 9.43
N ARG A 705 19.42 8.07 8.09
CA ARG A 705 19.57 6.86 7.26
C ARG A 705 20.84 6.08 7.62
N ALA A 706 21.94 6.77 7.89
CA ALA A 706 23.19 6.17 8.33
C ALA A 706 23.04 5.45 9.68
N LEU A 707 22.40 6.09 10.67
CA LEU A 707 22.15 5.49 11.98
C LEU A 707 21.24 4.24 11.88
N VAL A 708 20.18 4.31 11.08
CA VAL A 708 19.30 3.16 10.83
C VAL A 708 20.06 2.01 10.15
N ALA A 709 20.98 2.31 9.23
CA ALA A 709 21.83 1.31 8.58
C ALA A 709 22.75 0.61 9.61
N ILE A 710 23.41 1.39 10.47
CA ILE A 710 24.27 0.88 11.56
C ILE A 710 23.47 -0.06 12.47
N GLY A 711 22.34 0.40 13.00
CA GLY A 711 21.52 -0.40 13.92
C GLY A 711 20.92 -1.65 13.26
N SER A 712 20.56 -1.57 11.97
CA SER A 712 20.05 -2.72 11.22
C SER A 712 21.11 -3.81 11.03
N LEU A 713 22.37 -3.44 10.75
CA LEU A 713 23.49 -4.37 10.65
C LEU A 713 23.84 -5.02 11.99
N MET A 714 23.69 -4.29 13.10
CA MET A 714 24.04 -4.77 14.44
C MET A 714 23.07 -5.83 15.00
N GLN A 715 21.89 -6.03 14.41
CA GLN A 715 20.90 -6.97 14.94
C GLN A 715 21.23 -8.45 14.75
N LYS A 716 21.96 -8.80 13.69
CA LYS A 716 22.26 -10.21 13.35
C LYS A 716 23.73 -10.37 12.98
N GLY A 717 24.33 -11.49 13.40
CA GLY A 717 25.69 -11.87 13.00
C GLY A 717 26.83 -11.21 13.81
N ASN A 718 28.04 -11.27 13.25
CA ASN A 718 29.28 -10.82 13.89
C ASN A 718 29.54 -9.31 13.73
N VAL A 719 28.66 -8.58 13.03
CA VAL A 719 28.83 -7.13 12.80
C VAL A 719 28.73 -6.32 14.09
N LYS A 720 27.98 -6.81 15.09
CA LYS A 720 27.88 -6.17 16.41
C LYS A 720 29.25 -6.04 17.09
N SER A 721 30.12 -7.05 17.03
CA SER A 721 31.46 -6.94 17.65
C SER A 721 32.33 -5.93 16.92
N LEU A 722 32.30 -5.92 15.59
CA LEU A 722 33.03 -4.93 14.80
C LEU A 722 32.55 -3.49 15.06
N ALA A 723 31.23 -3.28 15.16
CA ALA A 723 30.68 -1.97 15.48
C ALA A 723 31.12 -1.49 16.87
N LEU A 724 31.22 -2.41 17.84
CA LEU A 724 31.75 -2.09 19.18
C LEU A 724 33.24 -1.71 19.13
N ASP A 725 34.04 -2.37 18.30
CA ASP A 725 35.46 -2.04 18.10
C ASP A 725 35.65 -0.68 17.40
N LEU A 726 34.69 -0.27 16.56
CA LEU A 726 34.64 1.04 15.89
C LEU A 726 33.95 2.14 16.73
N ASP A 727 33.81 1.95 18.04
CA ASP A 727 33.23 2.91 18.99
C ASP A 727 31.81 3.40 18.65
N VAL A 728 30.95 2.52 18.12
CA VAL A 728 29.53 2.83 17.87
C VAL A 728 28.78 3.31 19.11
N LYS A 729 29.31 3.04 20.32
CA LYS A 729 28.76 3.54 21.60
C LYS A 729 28.78 5.05 21.69
N SER A 730 29.89 5.69 21.28
CA SER A 730 30.01 7.14 21.24
C SER A 730 29.02 7.74 20.26
N VAL A 731 28.92 7.16 19.06
CA VAL A 731 27.94 7.56 18.03
C VAL A 731 26.50 7.43 18.53
N ALA A 732 26.15 6.33 19.18
CA ALA A 732 24.81 6.10 19.74
C ALA A 732 24.48 7.09 20.87
N SER A 733 25.44 7.38 21.75
CA SER A 733 25.26 8.36 22.84
C SER A 733 25.11 9.78 22.31
N SER A 734 25.91 10.17 21.32
CA SER A 734 25.80 11.47 20.64
C SER A 734 24.45 11.61 19.94
N ALA A 735 24.03 10.59 19.17
CA ALA A 735 22.73 10.57 18.51
C ALA A 735 21.57 10.65 19.52
N LYS A 736 21.64 9.88 20.61
CA LYS A 736 20.62 9.90 21.69
C LYS A 736 20.51 11.25 22.39
N ALA A 737 21.60 12.01 22.48
CA ALA A 737 21.62 13.36 23.04
C ALA A 737 21.18 14.45 22.05
N SER A 738 20.85 14.08 20.80
CA SER A 738 20.34 15.01 19.80
C SER A 738 19.03 15.66 20.26
N MET A 739 18.86 16.94 19.93
CA MET A 739 17.58 17.65 20.10
C MET A 739 16.52 17.18 19.11
N ASP A 740 16.93 16.47 18.05
CA ASP A 740 16.01 15.84 17.10
C ASP A 740 15.50 14.50 17.64
N SER A 741 14.18 14.40 17.81
CA SER A 741 13.52 13.21 18.37
C SER A 741 13.78 11.91 17.60
N LYS A 742 13.84 11.94 16.25
CA LYS A 742 14.06 10.72 15.46
C LYS A 742 15.51 10.26 15.55
N ILE A 743 16.48 11.18 15.52
CA ILE A 743 17.90 10.85 15.75
C ILE A 743 18.10 10.32 17.18
N ALA A 744 17.46 10.96 18.17
CA ALA A 744 17.54 10.55 19.56
C ALA A 744 16.98 9.15 19.80
N GLU A 745 15.85 8.83 19.18
CA GLU A 745 15.22 7.51 19.26
C GLU A 745 16.05 6.42 18.59
N VAL A 746 16.60 6.65 17.39
CA VAL A 746 17.50 5.67 16.75
C VAL A 746 18.79 5.51 17.55
N GLY A 747 19.34 6.61 18.10
CA GLY A 747 20.49 6.55 18.99
C GLY A 747 20.22 5.71 20.23
N ALA A 748 19.03 5.83 20.81
CA ALA A 748 18.59 4.98 21.92
C ALA A 748 18.45 3.50 21.50
N ASP A 749 17.88 3.22 20.32
CA ASP A 749 17.77 1.85 19.79
C ASP A 749 19.16 1.21 19.61
N ILE A 750 20.14 1.95 19.06
CA ILE A 750 21.52 1.47 18.89
C ILE A 750 22.21 1.31 20.25
N GLU A 751 22.04 2.25 21.19
CA GLU A 751 22.62 2.15 22.53
C GLU A 751 22.14 0.86 23.24
N LEU A 752 20.86 0.50 23.08
CA LEU A 752 20.31 -0.75 23.59
C LEU A 752 20.97 -1.98 22.95
N LEU A 753 21.34 -1.92 21.67
CA LEU A 753 22.09 -2.99 21.00
C LEU A 753 23.55 -3.08 21.47
N THR A 754 24.12 -2.05 22.10
CA THR A 754 25.50 -2.09 22.63
C THR A 754 25.61 -2.71 24.03
N ARG A 755 24.48 -2.97 24.67
CA ARG A 755 24.38 -3.74 25.92
C ARG A 755 24.43 -5.24 25.62
#